data_AF-A0A6P0KX14-F1
#
_entry.id   AF-A0A6P0KX14-F1
#
_cell.length_a   1.000
_cell.length_b   1.000
_cell.length_c   1.000
_cell.angle_alpha   90.00
_cell.angle_beta   90.00
_cell.angle_gamma   90.00
#
_symmetry.space_group_name_H-M   'P 1'
#
loop_
_entity.id
_entity.type
_entity.pdbx_description
1 polymer ?
#
loop_
_entity_poly.entity_id
_entity_poly.type
_entity_poly.pdbx_seq_one_letter_code
_entity_poly.pdbx_strand_id
1 'polypeptide(L)'
;MFSRNLAFIIGINNYTNGIYPLNTAVNDAKKLVEILRQKHGYQVWVCLDEIASLTNFNKFLDKTLPEQVTENDRLLFYFAGHGVALNGDDGPAGYLIPQDAKLGDTNSYLSMTKLHDALIQLPCRHFLGILDCCFAGAFKWSSTRDLLTSPELIYQERYKHFITDPAWQIITSSACDQKALDNFNLDSDRGQVGNHSPFASALLNALEGAADSYPPATNGKPAGDGVITATELYLHLRDRIEIPTEKYHQRQTPGIWCLNKHDKGEYIFLSPGHELNLPPAPPLDESQNPYRGLKSFDEKHTSLFFGRTELVEKLEYFVKANPLTVVLGASGSGKSSLVKAGLIPKLRQDNTENKWCILPSIRLSETPLQPLNNVLCNAKLPRVEPRNPQHNLARTIDVWAKDNPNSKLLLFIDQSEEIITLCQNEDERKEFFQQILKAINAHRDQLRVVLSLRSDFEPQVRDAGLKFVPTDYNLVNTVLKNRWHSGRFILPAMTRGELRDAIEKPAEARVMYFQPHELVEQLIDEVVDMPGALPLLSFALSELYLKYLKRQREAQYRGITIDRALTQADYQELGGVMQSLTQRADLEYQALVQENPAYDQVIRHVMLRMVALTGGELARRRVPLSELEYPPEKNSLVKEVIERFTNARLLVKGKDAEGKPYVEPGHDALVRGWQKLLLWKQEDEENILLQRRLTTAAQEWKSQQQARFLWNANPRLDLLKKVSLSDDNWLNQVEAEFVQRSLQRRRNDSRRLIGYVTLVILALSGLSIFSFYEFRKLEEASQQFQNDSIKVLKEFSINTVLNIKTNNKNNSVPGELKALNEAPWTTLLEEKSQVFAMSRKYNKGQVLAITHDAIIRNNDNSVFLFLALNFLNGINGNKKVLISSGHCEFFTSEKLAKNLKEWEYEFEDISAPINSTKLKQANIIIIGNALGNLENDELKTIEQFVSNGGKVMAVGLGSSWKYYSDKPEILPNGGKCNQDGQDTKDILTYPMNKLLEQFDARFESSLIN
;
A
#
# COMPACT_ATOMS: atom_id res chain seq x y z
N MET A 1 52.02 30.87 7.98
CA MET A 1 53.19 30.90 7.07
C MET A 1 54.18 29.86 7.52
N PHE A 2 54.90 29.25 6.59
CA PHE A 2 55.97 28.29 6.89
C PHE A 2 57.15 29.00 7.53
N SER A 3 57.82 28.33 8.47
CA SER A 3 59.02 28.85 9.11
C SER A 3 60.21 28.80 8.17
N ARG A 4 60.37 27.70 7.41
CA ARG A 4 61.45 27.52 6.44
C ARG A 4 60.98 26.74 5.21
N ASN A 5 61.59 27.08 4.08
CA ASN A 5 61.46 26.36 2.81
C ASN A 5 62.73 25.53 2.64
N LEU A 6 62.64 24.21 2.75
CA LEU A 6 63.78 23.30 2.69
C LEU A 6 63.75 22.53 1.38
N ALA A 7 64.91 22.28 0.77
CA ALA A 7 65.01 21.42 -0.40
C ALA A 7 66.24 20.52 -0.37
N PHE A 8 66.07 19.27 -0.81
CA PHE A 8 67.16 18.33 -1.05
C PHE A 8 67.19 17.98 -2.54
N ILE A 9 68.25 18.42 -3.22
CA ILE A 9 68.38 18.33 -4.68
C ILE A 9 69.55 17.40 -5.01
N ILE A 10 69.25 16.36 -5.77
CA ILE A 10 70.19 15.32 -6.19
C ILE A 10 70.29 15.31 -7.72
N GLY A 11 71.52 15.25 -8.24
CA GLY A 11 71.79 15.11 -9.67
C GLY A 11 73.03 14.27 -9.93
N ILE A 12 72.89 13.19 -10.71
CA ILE A 12 73.98 12.22 -10.92
C ILE A 12 74.20 12.00 -12.42
N ASN A 13 75.37 12.40 -12.91
CA ASN A 13 75.84 12.13 -14.27
C ASN A 13 76.85 10.97 -14.27
N ASN A 14 77.80 11.01 -13.34
CA ASN A 14 79.03 10.22 -13.42
C ASN A 14 79.00 8.99 -12.51
N TYR A 15 78.58 7.84 -13.02
CA TYR A 15 78.55 6.56 -12.30
C TYR A 15 79.88 5.79 -12.42
N THR A 16 80.28 5.05 -11.38
CA THR A 16 81.65 4.47 -11.28
C THR A 16 81.74 2.94 -11.46
N ASN A 17 80.63 2.19 -11.41
CA ASN A 17 80.66 0.71 -11.39
C ASN A 17 79.80 0.03 -12.48
N GLY A 18 80.06 0.37 -13.74
CA GLY A 18 79.44 -0.29 -14.91
C GLY A 18 78.05 0.20 -15.29
N ILE A 19 77.56 1.25 -14.63
CA ILE A 19 76.31 1.95 -14.97
C ILE A 19 76.63 3.08 -15.95
N TYR A 20 75.82 3.24 -17.00
CA TYR A 20 76.09 4.21 -18.07
C TYR A 20 75.94 5.65 -17.55
N PRO A 21 76.85 6.58 -17.90
CA PRO A 21 76.73 7.97 -17.48
C PRO A 21 75.54 8.69 -18.12
N LEU A 22 75.03 9.71 -17.45
CA LEU A 22 74.03 10.67 -17.94
C LEU A 22 74.69 12.01 -18.26
N ASN A 23 74.03 12.85 -19.06
CA ASN A 23 74.62 14.12 -19.49
C ASN A 23 73.99 15.34 -18.82
N THR A 24 72.70 15.31 -18.46
CA THR A 24 71.98 16.54 -18.04
C THR A 24 71.70 16.63 -16.54
N ALA A 25 71.58 15.52 -15.82
CA ALA A 25 71.08 15.49 -14.43
C ALA A 25 71.80 16.45 -13.46
N VAL A 26 73.13 16.58 -13.55
CA VAL A 26 73.90 17.54 -12.74
C VAL A 26 73.57 18.98 -13.12
N ASN A 27 73.40 19.28 -14.40
CA ASN A 27 73.07 20.63 -14.86
C ASN A 27 71.62 21.00 -14.50
N ASP A 28 70.70 20.03 -14.61
CA ASP A 28 69.30 20.15 -14.17
C ASP A 28 69.23 20.52 -12.68
N ALA A 29 69.93 19.77 -11.83
CA ALA A 29 70.02 20.03 -10.39
C ALA A 29 70.60 21.42 -10.09
N LYS A 30 71.69 21.82 -10.76
CA LYS A 30 72.31 23.15 -10.54
C LYS A 30 71.35 24.29 -10.90
N LYS A 31 70.65 24.20 -12.03
CA LYS A 31 69.72 25.25 -12.44
C LYS A 31 68.50 25.34 -11.54
N LEU A 32 68.00 24.19 -11.07
CA LEU A 32 66.92 24.14 -10.09
C LEU A 32 67.31 24.79 -8.75
N VAL A 33 68.53 24.53 -8.26
CA VAL A 33 69.07 25.17 -7.04
C VAL A 33 69.11 26.70 -7.17
N GLU A 34 69.52 27.20 -8.33
CA GLU A 34 69.55 28.64 -8.62
C GLU A 34 68.14 29.26 -8.49
N ILE A 35 67.16 28.68 -9.19
CA ILE A 35 65.76 29.14 -9.19
C ILE A 35 65.17 29.09 -7.77
N LEU A 36 65.34 27.96 -7.06
CA LEU A 36 64.78 27.77 -5.72
C LEU A 36 65.35 28.75 -4.70
N ARG A 37 66.66 29.05 -4.76
CA ARG A 37 67.30 30.03 -3.86
C ARG A 37 66.90 31.47 -4.19
N GLN A 38 66.98 31.85 -5.46
CA GLN A 38 66.81 33.25 -5.87
C GLN A 38 65.34 33.68 -5.96
N LYS A 39 64.45 32.80 -6.44
CA LYS A 39 63.05 33.13 -6.73
C LYS A 39 62.07 32.63 -5.68
N HIS A 40 62.38 31.52 -4.97
CA HIS A 40 61.45 30.86 -4.04
C HIS A 40 61.92 30.80 -2.57
N GLY A 41 63.11 31.33 -2.28
CA GLY A 41 63.64 31.46 -0.91
C GLY A 41 63.91 30.13 -0.20
N TYR A 42 64.31 29.09 -0.92
CA TYR A 42 64.63 27.79 -0.33
C TYR A 42 66.06 27.72 0.22
N GLN A 43 66.20 27.04 1.36
CA GLN A 43 67.46 26.55 1.88
C GLN A 43 67.70 25.17 1.27
N VAL A 44 68.78 25.03 0.50
CA VAL A 44 68.97 23.88 -0.38
C VAL A 44 70.22 23.09 -0.03
N TRP A 45 70.05 21.80 0.28
CA TRP A 45 71.12 20.80 0.30
C TRP A 45 71.32 20.24 -1.11
N VAL A 46 72.56 20.24 -1.59
CA VAL A 46 72.92 19.83 -2.95
C VAL A 46 73.80 18.59 -2.88
N CYS A 47 73.43 17.56 -3.63
CA CYS A 47 74.13 16.27 -3.67
C CYS A 47 74.40 15.88 -5.13
N LEU A 48 75.63 16.08 -5.61
CA LEU A 48 76.00 15.86 -7.00
C LEU A 48 77.07 14.76 -7.12
N ASP A 49 76.92 13.92 -8.15
CA ASP A 49 77.89 12.88 -8.53
C ASP A 49 78.48 12.12 -7.32
N GLU A 50 79.77 12.25 -7.04
CA GLU A 50 80.54 11.52 -6.01
C GLU A 50 79.94 11.66 -4.61
N ILE A 51 79.22 12.75 -4.34
CA ILE A 51 78.56 12.99 -3.04
C ILE A 51 77.28 12.14 -2.93
N ALA A 52 76.64 11.81 -4.05
CA ALA A 52 75.37 11.09 -4.14
C ALA A 52 75.54 9.57 -4.01
N SER A 53 76.26 9.13 -2.97
CA SER A 53 76.48 7.72 -2.63
C SER A 53 75.35 7.15 -1.76
N LEU A 54 75.18 5.82 -1.78
CA LEU A 54 74.18 5.15 -0.95
C LEU A 54 74.39 5.43 0.54
N THR A 55 75.65 5.49 0.98
CA THR A 55 76.02 5.78 2.37
C THR A 55 75.56 7.18 2.78
N ASN A 56 75.77 8.17 1.90
CA ASN A 56 75.35 9.55 2.17
C ASN A 56 73.83 9.69 2.14
N PHE A 57 73.13 9.00 1.22
CA PHE A 57 71.66 8.96 1.22
C PHE A 57 71.10 8.39 2.52
N ASN A 58 71.59 7.22 2.95
CA ASN A 58 71.15 6.61 4.21
C ASN A 58 71.43 7.54 5.41
N LYS A 59 72.62 8.12 5.51
CA LYS A 59 72.95 9.07 6.58
C LYS A 59 72.01 10.29 6.57
N PHE A 60 71.68 10.80 5.39
CA PHE A 60 70.83 11.99 5.26
C PHE A 60 69.37 11.69 5.61
N LEU A 61 68.82 10.59 5.10
CA LEU A 61 67.45 10.14 5.36
C LEU A 61 67.25 9.69 6.81
N ASP A 62 68.16 8.88 7.35
CA ASP A 62 67.99 8.24 8.65
C ASP A 62 68.38 9.16 9.82
N LYS A 63 69.13 10.25 9.57
CA LYS A 63 69.63 11.16 10.63
C LYS A 63 69.43 12.64 10.33
N THR A 64 69.97 13.15 9.21
CA THR A 64 70.01 14.59 8.97
C THR A 64 68.63 15.22 8.78
N LEU A 65 67.75 14.61 7.99
CA LEU A 65 66.39 15.12 7.78
C LEU A 65 65.54 15.09 9.06
N PRO A 66 65.45 13.97 9.82
CA PRO A 66 64.70 13.93 11.07
C PRO A 66 65.18 14.94 12.12
N GLU A 67 66.49 15.23 12.20
CA GLU A 67 67.04 16.21 13.15
C GLU A 67 66.78 17.68 12.76
N GLN A 68 66.53 17.96 11.47
CA GLN A 68 66.47 19.33 10.93
C GLN A 68 65.05 19.79 10.58
N VAL A 69 64.16 18.87 10.22
CA VAL A 69 62.80 19.16 9.73
C VAL A 69 61.80 19.23 10.89
N THR A 70 60.93 20.24 10.90
CA THR A 70 59.89 20.45 11.92
C THR A 70 58.50 20.60 11.29
N GLU A 71 57.44 20.59 12.12
CA GLU A 71 56.02 20.67 11.72
C GLU A 71 55.62 21.98 11.01
N ASN A 72 56.45 23.01 11.05
CA ASN A 72 56.18 24.29 10.39
C ASN A 72 57.00 24.49 9.11
N ASP A 73 57.78 23.49 8.71
CA ASP A 73 58.58 23.54 7.50
C ASP A 73 57.86 22.90 6.32
N ARG A 74 58.31 23.27 5.12
CA ARG A 74 58.01 22.55 3.88
C ARG A 74 59.29 22.01 3.26
N LEU A 75 59.21 20.81 2.69
CA LEU A 75 60.34 20.10 2.11
C LEU A 75 60.09 19.81 0.63
N LEU A 76 61.05 20.13 -0.23
CA LEU A 76 61.09 19.70 -1.62
C LEU A 76 62.22 18.66 -1.81
N PHE A 77 61.90 17.50 -2.35
CA PHE A 77 62.88 16.47 -2.67
C PHE A 77 62.96 16.33 -4.19
N TYR A 78 64.13 16.55 -4.78
CA TYR A 78 64.35 16.39 -6.22
C TYR A 78 65.44 15.37 -6.48
N PHE A 79 65.15 14.40 -7.35
CA PHE A 79 66.13 13.43 -7.82
C PHE A 79 66.18 13.40 -9.34
N ALA A 80 67.36 13.64 -9.91
CA ALA A 80 67.65 13.38 -11.33
C ALA A 80 68.78 12.35 -11.46
N GLY A 81 68.51 11.26 -12.16
CA GLY A 81 69.45 10.16 -12.32
C GLY A 81 68.80 8.87 -12.85
N HIS A 82 69.53 7.76 -12.79
CA HIS A 82 68.97 6.45 -13.15
C HIS A 82 67.97 5.94 -12.10
N GLY A 83 66.90 5.33 -12.60
CA GLY A 83 65.90 4.59 -11.84
C GLY A 83 65.60 3.27 -12.55
N VAL A 84 65.36 2.21 -11.78
CA VAL A 84 65.05 0.87 -12.31
C VAL A 84 63.88 0.24 -11.57
N ALA A 85 63.09 -0.57 -12.27
CA ALA A 85 62.09 -1.45 -11.68
C ALA A 85 62.55 -2.90 -11.80
N LEU A 86 62.54 -3.62 -10.68
CA LEU A 86 62.86 -5.06 -10.61
C LEU A 86 61.64 -5.82 -10.10
N ASN A 87 61.43 -7.06 -10.54
CA ASN A 87 60.31 -7.89 -10.05
C ASN A 87 60.62 -8.38 -8.63
N GLY A 88 59.77 -8.02 -7.65
CA GLY A 88 59.79 -8.55 -6.28
C GLY A 88 58.60 -9.47 -6.00
N ASP A 89 58.57 -10.06 -4.80
CA ASP A 89 57.56 -11.03 -4.37
C ASP A 89 56.11 -10.46 -4.36
N ASP A 90 55.97 -9.15 -4.13
CA ASP A 90 54.67 -8.43 -4.10
C ASP A 90 54.39 -7.59 -5.37
N GLY A 91 55.20 -7.76 -6.43
CA GLY A 91 55.12 -6.99 -7.68
C GLY A 91 56.40 -6.19 -8.00
N PRO A 92 56.38 -5.29 -9.01
CA PRO A 92 57.55 -4.50 -9.38
C PRO A 92 57.99 -3.55 -8.24
N ALA A 93 59.25 -3.67 -7.82
CA ALA A 93 59.90 -2.82 -6.83
C ALA A 93 60.80 -1.78 -7.52
N GLY A 94 60.57 -0.50 -7.23
CA GLY A 94 61.34 0.62 -7.77
C GLY A 94 62.59 0.94 -6.96
N TYR A 95 63.68 1.28 -7.64
CA TYR A 95 64.95 1.66 -7.04
C TYR A 95 65.51 2.93 -7.69
N LEU A 96 66.01 3.84 -6.85
CA LEU A 96 66.89 4.93 -7.27
C LEU A 96 68.33 4.43 -7.26
N ILE A 97 69.14 4.88 -8.22
CA ILE A 97 70.51 4.42 -8.40
C ILE A 97 71.50 5.48 -7.89
N PRO A 98 72.15 5.26 -6.73
CA PRO A 98 73.25 6.09 -6.26
C PRO A 98 74.47 6.05 -7.19
N GLN A 99 75.38 7.01 -7.04
CA GLN A 99 76.55 7.13 -7.90
C GLN A 99 77.53 5.94 -7.76
N ASP A 100 77.65 5.40 -6.55
CA ASP A 100 78.51 4.27 -6.18
C ASP A 100 77.82 2.90 -6.40
N ALA A 101 76.60 2.89 -6.94
CA ALA A 101 75.86 1.69 -7.24
C ALA A 101 76.60 0.78 -8.24
N LYS A 102 76.56 -0.52 -8.02
CA LYS A 102 77.15 -1.55 -8.89
C LYS A 102 76.08 -2.17 -9.78
N LEU A 103 76.35 -2.27 -11.09
CA LEU A 103 75.41 -2.88 -12.02
C LEU A 103 75.10 -4.33 -11.61
N GLY A 104 73.82 -4.65 -11.40
CA GLY A 104 73.34 -5.97 -10.99
C GLY A 104 73.36 -6.28 -9.49
N ASP A 105 73.93 -5.42 -8.63
CA ASP A 105 73.93 -5.60 -7.17
C ASP A 105 72.87 -4.71 -6.50
N THR A 106 71.71 -5.30 -6.21
CA THR A 106 70.57 -4.60 -5.61
C THR A 106 70.84 -4.04 -4.22
N ASN A 107 71.83 -4.56 -3.49
CA ASN A 107 72.21 -4.03 -2.17
C ASN A 107 72.88 -2.66 -2.25
N SER A 108 73.38 -2.31 -3.44
CA SER A 108 73.98 -1.00 -3.72
C SER A 108 72.95 0.04 -4.19
N TYR A 109 71.67 -0.32 -4.30
CA TYR A 109 70.60 0.57 -4.77
C TYR A 109 69.78 1.13 -3.61
N LEU A 110 69.16 2.30 -3.80
CA LEU A 110 68.24 2.87 -2.83
C LEU A 110 66.81 2.45 -3.17
N SER A 111 66.22 1.59 -2.34
CA SER A 111 64.81 1.19 -2.47
C SER A 111 63.88 2.40 -2.35
N MET A 112 62.93 2.55 -3.27
CA MET A 112 61.88 3.57 -3.19
C MET A 112 60.94 3.34 -1.99
N THR A 113 60.76 2.09 -1.55
CA THR A 113 60.02 1.79 -0.31
C THR A 113 60.77 2.34 0.91
N LYS A 114 62.09 2.14 0.98
CA LYS A 114 62.90 2.72 2.05
C LYS A 114 62.85 4.25 2.03
N LEU A 115 62.93 4.86 0.85
CA LEU A 115 62.79 6.30 0.68
C LEU A 115 61.41 6.78 1.16
N HIS A 116 60.34 6.13 0.72
CA HIS A 116 58.97 6.41 1.15
C HIS A 116 58.83 6.36 2.68
N ASP A 117 59.31 5.28 3.31
CA ASP A 117 59.16 5.05 4.75
C ASP A 117 59.97 6.05 5.58
N ALA A 118 61.14 6.47 5.09
CA ALA A 118 61.92 7.52 5.73
C ALA A 118 61.23 8.88 5.59
N LEU A 119 60.73 9.21 4.40
CA LEU A 119 60.07 10.48 4.14
C LEU A 119 58.76 10.62 4.93
N ILE A 120 57.93 9.58 4.96
CA ILE A 120 56.63 9.64 5.65
C ILE A 120 56.78 9.80 7.16
N GLN A 121 57.94 9.50 7.75
CA GLN A 121 58.20 9.76 9.17
C GLN A 121 58.49 11.23 9.48
N LEU A 122 58.82 12.05 8.48
CA LEU A 122 59.16 13.45 8.72
C LEU A 122 57.94 14.25 9.24
N PRO A 123 58.17 15.22 10.14
CA PRO A 123 57.10 16.01 10.72
C PRO A 123 56.64 17.17 9.83
N CYS A 124 57.31 17.46 8.71
CA CYS A 124 56.97 18.62 7.87
C CYS A 124 55.51 18.64 7.45
N ARG A 125 54.95 19.85 7.41
CA ARG A 125 53.57 20.05 6.98
C ARG A 125 53.41 19.76 5.50
N HIS A 126 54.32 20.27 4.70
CA HIS A 126 54.27 20.19 3.24
C HIS A 126 55.49 19.44 2.70
N PHE A 127 55.26 18.47 1.83
CA PHE A 127 56.26 17.68 1.13
C PHE A 127 55.92 17.61 -0.36
N LEU A 128 56.88 17.94 -1.22
CA LEU A 128 56.80 17.69 -2.65
C LEU A 128 58.03 16.90 -3.11
N GLY A 129 57.79 15.67 -3.57
CA GLY A 129 58.80 14.86 -4.24
C GLY A 129 58.74 15.07 -5.75
N ILE A 130 59.88 15.23 -6.42
CA ILE A 130 59.98 15.31 -7.87
C ILE A 130 61.05 14.31 -8.31
N LEU A 131 60.62 13.28 -9.03
CA LEU A 131 61.49 12.19 -9.50
C LEU A 131 61.65 12.27 -11.00
N ASP A 132 62.81 12.79 -11.44
CA ASP A 132 63.24 12.80 -12.84
C ASP A 132 64.12 11.59 -13.15
N CYS A 133 63.49 10.42 -13.22
CA CYS A 133 64.15 9.16 -13.53
C CYS A 133 63.20 8.14 -14.19
N CYS A 134 63.77 7.14 -14.87
CA CYS A 134 63.00 6.05 -15.46
C CYS A 134 62.29 5.22 -14.38
N PHE A 135 61.11 4.70 -14.69
CA PHE A 135 60.34 3.79 -13.82
C PHE A 135 59.93 4.38 -12.46
N ALA A 136 59.92 5.71 -12.31
CA ALA A 136 59.48 6.40 -11.10
C ALA A 136 58.03 6.05 -10.68
N GLY A 137 57.18 5.70 -11.66
CA GLY A 137 55.79 5.26 -11.43
C GLY A 137 55.61 3.79 -11.05
N ALA A 138 56.67 2.95 -11.04
CA ALA A 138 56.55 1.50 -10.82
C ALA A 138 56.13 1.11 -9.40
N PHE A 139 56.18 2.05 -8.45
CA PHE A 139 55.78 1.83 -7.06
C PHE A 139 54.41 2.48 -6.79
N LYS A 140 53.50 1.76 -6.12
CA LYS A 140 52.21 2.31 -5.69
C LYS A 140 52.43 3.20 -4.46
N TRP A 141 52.65 4.49 -4.68
CA TRP A 141 52.83 5.51 -3.63
C TRP A 141 51.56 5.81 -2.78
N SER A 142 50.49 5.01 -2.97
CA SER A 142 49.22 4.89 -2.21
C SER A 142 48.02 5.80 -2.60
N SER A 143 46.84 5.35 -2.13
CA SER A 143 45.46 5.90 -2.15
C SER A 143 44.88 6.46 -3.46
N THR A 144 43.70 5.95 -3.85
CA THR A 144 42.87 6.35 -5.00
C THR A 144 42.24 7.74 -4.86
N ARG A 145 43.02 8.77 -4.50
CA ARG A 145 42.61 10.17 -4.60
C ARG A 145 43.10 10.69 -5.95
N ASP A 146 42.21 10.77 -6.92
CA ASP A 146 42.49 11.50 -8.16
C ASP A 146 42.69 12.98 -7.82
N LEU A 147 43.89 13.49 -8.06
CA LEU A 147 44.14 14.93 -8.08
C LEU A 147 43.32 15.57 -9.21
N LEU A 148 42.76 16.74 -8.92
CA LEU A 148 41.86 17.51 -9.78
C LEU A 148 42.39 17.63 -11.22
N THR A 149 41.56 17.29 -12.20
CA THR A 149 41.94 17.23 -13.63
C THR A 149 41.88 18.59 -14.35
N SER A 150 41.61 19.69 -13.65
CA SER A 150 41.60 21.05 -14.22
C SER A 150 42.04 22.07 -13.16
N PRO A 151 42.84 23.09 -13.53
CA PRO A 151 43.06 24.24 -12.66
C PRO A 151 41.71 24.93 -12.40
N GLU A 152 41.45 25.30 -11.15
CA GLU A 152 40.26 26.04 -10.73
C GLU A 152 40.67 27.40 -10.16
N LEU A 153 39.71 28.33 -10.12
CA LEU A 153 39.97 29.66 -9.58
C LEU A 153 40.26 29.53 -8.08
N ILE A 154 41.45 29.94 -7.65
CA ILE A 154 41.84 29.87 -6.25
C ILE A 154 41.27 31.09 -5.52
N TYR A 155 40.34 30.85 -4.61
CA TYR A 155 39.82 31.90 -3.73
C TYR A 155 40.73 32.08 -2.51
N GLN A 156 40.72 33.28 -1.92
CA GLN A 156 41.52 33.59 -0.72
C GLN A 156 41.34 32.58 0.42
N GLU A 157 40.11 32.13 0.64
CA GLU A 157 39.77 31.13 1.65
C GLU A 157 40.41 29.78 1.31
N ARG A 158 40.33 29.32 0.06
CA ARG A 158 40.95 28.07 -0.40
C ARG A 158 42.48 28.12 -0.30
N TYR A 159 43.08 29.25 -0.67
CA TYR A 159 44.53 29.44 -0.56
C TYR A 159 45.03 29.33 0.88
N LYS A 160 44.27 29.84 1.87
CA LYS A 160 44.62 29.68 3.29
C LYS A 160 44.68 28.20 3.67
N HIS A 161 43.74 27.39 3.19
CA HIS A 161 43.72 25.95 3.41
C HIS A 161 44.91 25.24 2.79
N PHE A 162 45.23 25.59 1.55
CA PHE A 162 46.40 25.03 0.85
C PHE A 162 47.66 25.14 1.70
N ILE A 163 47.87 26.27 2.39
CA ILE A 163 49.07 26.50 3.23
C ILE A 163 48.95 26.05 4.70
N THR A 164 47.74 25.85 5.23
CA THR A 164 47.55 25.41 6.63
C THR A 164 47.48 23.91 6.78
N ASP A 165 46.88 23.21 5.82
CA ASP A 165 46.66 21.77 5.90
C ASP A 165 47.87 21.00 5.33
N PRO A 166 48.12 19.76 5.79
CA PRO A 166 49.21 18.94 5.26
C PRO A 166 49.08 18.68 3.74
N ALA A 167 50.17 18.86 3.01
CA ALA A 167 50.25 18.61 1.57
C ALA A 167 51.42 17.66 1.29
N TRP A 168 51.16 16.40 0.94
CA TRP A 168 52.22 15.42 0.63
C TRP A 168 52.04 14.85 -0.77
N GLN A 169 52.78 15.38 -1.73
CA GLN A 169 52.59 15.09 -3.15
C GLN A 169 53.91 14.64 -3.80
N ILE A 170 53.81 13.82 -4.85
CA ILE A 170 54.94 13.38 -5.67
C ILE A 170 54.61 13.59 -7.14
N ILE A 171 55.53 14.20 -7.88
CA ILE A 171 55.53 14.31 -9.34
C ILE A 171 56.62 13.39 -9.91
N THR A 172 56.28 12.62 -10.93
CA THR A 172 57.16 11.67 -11.61
C THR A 172 57.32 12.07 -13.07
N SER A 173 58.51 11.89 -13.65
CA SER A 173 58.76 12.28 -15.05
C SER A 173 58.24 11.31 -16.10
N SER A 174 57.88 10.07 -15.72
CA SER A 174 57.38 9.04 -16.63
C SER A 174 56.47 8.03 -15.91
N ALA A 175 55.55 7.40 -16.66
CA ALA A 175 54.72 6.30 -16.16
C ALA A 175 55.53 5.04 -15.82
N CYS A 176 54.91 4.09 -15.12
CA CYS A 176 55.55 2.87 -14.62
C CYS A 176 56.17 1.96 -15.71
N ASP A 177 55.69 2.07 -16.94
CA ASP A 177 56.11 1.28 -18.11
C ASP A 177 56.94 2.10 -19.13
N GLN A 178 57.27 3.35 -18.80
CA GLN A 178 57.90 4.31 -19.71
C GLN A 178 59.33 4.68 -19.25
N LYS A 179 60.16 5.07 -20.21
CA LYS A 179 61.52 5.58 -19.95
C LYS A 179 61.49 7.11 -19.94
N ALA A 180 62.20 7.72 -18.99
CA ALA A 180 62.50 9.15 -18.99
C ALA A 180 63.63 9.44 -19.98
N LEU A 181 63.50 10.53 -20.75
CA LEU A 181 64.50 10.94 -21.75
C LEU A 181 65.60 11.81 -21.12
N ASP A 182 66.87 11.47 -21.32
CA ASP A 182 68.05 12.25 -20.85
C ASP A 182 68.37 13.43 -21.80
N ASN A 183 68.21 13.24 -23.11
CA ASN A 183 68.44 14.29 -24.11
C ASN A 183 67.41 14.18 -25.26
N PHE A 184 66.54 15.18 -25.40
CA PHE A 184 65.64 15.28 -26.54
C PHE A 184 65.38 16.74 -26.90
N ASN A 185 65.57 17.10 -28.17
CA ASN A 185 65.43 18.47 -28.66
C ASN A 185 64.00 18.71 -29.14
N LEU A 186 63.23 19.53 -28.43
CA LEU A 186 61.85 19.84 -28.81
C LEU A 186 61.75 21.00 -29.82
N ASP A 187 62.79 21.84 -29.98
CA ASP A 187 62.70 23.11 -30.72
C ASP A 187 63.93 23.50 -31.59
N SER A 188 64.55 22.60 -32.36
CA SER A 188 65.45 23.09 -33.43
C SER A 188 65.62 22.20 -34.67
N ASP A 189 65.45 22.84 -35.83
CA ASP A 189 65.89 22.37 -37.16
C ASP A 189 67.44 22.26 -37.31
N ARG A 190 68.21 22.37 -36.21
CA ARG A 190 69.69 22.33 -36.25
C ARG A 190 70.28 21.79 -34.95
N GLY A 191 70.28 20.46 -34.79
CA GLY A 191 71.38 19.63 -34.23
C GLY A 191 72.25 20.08 -33.04
N GLN A 192 71.81 20.99 -32.16
CA GLN A 192 72.53 21.32 -30.92
C GLN A 192 71.97 20.49 -29.75
N VAL A 193 72.83 19.76 -29.04
CA VAL A 193 72.47 19.02 -27.82
C VAL A 193 71.95 20.00 -26.77
N GLY A 194 70.75 19.78 -26.24
CA GLY A 194 70.18 20.59 -25.17
C GLY A 194 70.99 20.47 -23.87
N ASN A 195 70.99 21.54 -23.06
CA ASN A 195 71.70 21.58 -21.77
C ASN A 195 70.94 20.87 -20.63
N HIS A 196 69.68 20.47 -20.85
CA HIS A 196 68.76 19.98 -19.81
C HIS A 196 67.90 18.82 -20.34
N SER A 197 67.43 17.94 -19.43
CA SER A 197 66.44 16.92 -19.80
C SER A 197 65.12 17.61 -20.23
N PRO A 198 64.27 16.99 -21.09
CA PRO A 198 62.98 17.58 -21.47
C PRO A 198 62.07 17.86 -20.27
N PHE A 199 62.08 16.95 -19.29
CA PHE A 199 61.31 17.12 -18.05
C PHE A 199 61.86 18.25 -17.20
N ALA A 200 63.17 18.30 -16.95
CA ALA A 200 63.81 19.37 -16.22
C ALA A 200 63.60 20.73 -16.90
N SER A 201 63.73 20.80 -18.22
CA SER A 201 63.49 22.05 -18.97
C SER A 201 62.06 22.57 -18.77
N ALA A 202 61.06 21.68 -18.81
CA ALA A 202 59.66 22.04 -18.55
C ALA A 202 59.44 22.45 -17.08
N LEU A 203 60.05 21.73 -16.12
CA LEU A 203 59.98 22.03 -14.70
C LEU A 203 60.59 23.40 -14.35
N LEU A 204 61.77 23.68 -14.89
CA LEU A 204 62.47 24.94 -14.69
C LEU A 204 61.62 26.09 -15.25
N ASN A 205 61.08 25.95 -16.47
CA ASN A 205 60.19 26.94 -17.09
C ASN A 205 58.93 27.20 -16.24
N ALA A 206 58.31 26.12 -15.73
CA ALA A 206 57.15 26.21 -14.86
C ALA A 206 57.43 27.01 -13.59
N LEU A 207 58.53 26.69 -12.88
CA LEU A 207 58.94 27.37 -11.65
C LEU A 207 59.40 28.83 -11.86
N GLU A 208 59.69 29.23 -13.09
CA GLU A 208 59.94 30.63 -13.44
C GLU A 208 58.67 31.46 -13.63
N GLY A 209 57.47 30.84 -13.55
CA GLY A 209 56.18 31.51 -13.65
C GLY A 209 55.28 30.97 -14.76
N ALA A 210 55.80 30.14 -15.67
CA ALA A 210 55.02 29.71 -16.84
C ALA A 210 53.88 28.72 -16.52
N ALA A 211 53.88 28.12 -15.33
CA ALA A 211 52.78 27.28 -14.86
C ALA A 211 51.61 28.08 -14.27
N ASP A 212 51.85 29.33 -13.83
CA ASP A 212 50.83 30.27 -13.35
C ASP A 212 50.05 30.85 -14.55
N SER A 213 49.23 29.99 -15.15
CA SER A 213 48.52 30.25 -16.40
C SER A 213 47.01 30.38 -16.20
N TYR A 214 46.52 30.10 -14.99
CA TYR A 214 45.12 30.13 -14.63
C TYR A 214 44.87 31.12 -13.48
N PRO A 215 43.80 31.95 -13.52
CA PRO A 215 42.84 32.07 -14.61
C PRO A 215 43.47 32.65 -15.89
N PRO A 216 42.91 32.35 -17.08
CA PRO A 216 43.41 32.90 -18.33
C PRO A 216 43.33 34.44 -18.35
N ALA A 217 44.23 35.07 -19.11
CA ALA A 217 44.28 36.52 -19.23
C ALA A 217 42.92 37.09 -19.68
N THR A 218 42.47 38.16 -19.01
CA THR A 218 41.25 38.90 -19.34
C THR A 218 41.60 40.38 -19.49
N ASN A 219 40.74 41.17 -20.16
CA ASN A 219 41.04 42.58 -20.50
C ASN A 219 41.59 43.38 -19.30
N GLY A 220 42.89 43.66 -19.30
CA GLY A 220 43.60 44.43 -18.28
C GLY A 220 44.19 43.63 -17.11
N LYS A 221 44.10 42.30 -17.10
CA LYS A 221 44.73 41.41 -16.09
C LYS A 221 45.60 40.34 -16.78
N PRO A 222 46.86 40.14 -16.36
CA PRO A 222 47.68 39.05 -16.85
C PRO A 222 47.03 37.70 -16.51
N ALA A 223 47.43 36.65 -17.24
CA ALA A 223 47.06 35.28 -16.86
C ALA A 223 47.71 34.92 -15.52
N GLY A 224 47.08 34.01 -14.78
CA GLY A 224 47.57 33.55 -13.49
C GLY A 224 46.96 34.28 -12.31
N ASP A 225 47.11 33.70 -11.12
CA ASP A 225 46.68 34.29 -9.85
C ASP A 225 47.83 34.59 -8.86
N GLY A 226 49.07 34.36 -9.30
CA GLY A 226 50.28 34.57 -8.53
C GLY A 226 50.71 33.32 -7.74
N VAL A 227 49.98 32.21 -7.88
CA VAL A 227 50.28 30.92 -7.23
C VAL A 227 50.54 29.86 -8.29
N ILE A 228 51.50 28.98 -8.03
CA ILE A 228 51.72 27.76 -8.80
C ILE A 228 51.48 26.59 -7.86
N THR A 229 50.34 25.94 -8.00
CA THR A 229 50.03 24.69 -7.28
C THR A 229 50.81 23.51 -7.83
N ALA A 230 50.97 22.44 -7.05
CA ALA A 230 51.56 21.19 -7.54
C ALA A 230 50.74 20.60 -8.70
N THR A 231 49.41 20.82 -8.69
CA THR A 231 48.50 20.46 -9.78
C THR A 231 48.77 21.26 -11.06
N GLU A 232 48.91 22.59 -10.99
CA GLU A 232 49.28 23.42 -12.15
C GLU A 232 50.68 23.08 -12.66
N LEU A 233 51.62 22.84 -11.74
CA LEU A 233 52.96 22.37 -12.07
C LEU A 233 52.89 21.06 -12.86
N TYR A 234 52.12 20.09 -12.39
CA TYR A 234 51.90 18.81 -13.08
C TYR A 234 51.25 18.99 -14.45
N LEU A 235 50.18 19.78 -14.56
CA LEU A 235 49.48 19.99 -15.82
C LEU A 235 50.39 20.66 -16.86
N HIS A 236 51.18 21.65 -16.45
CA HIS A 236 52.18 22.27 -17.32
C HIS A 236 53.22 21.25 -17.81
N LEU A 237 53.73 20.40 -16.90
CA LEU A 237 54.69 19.34 -17.24
C LEU A 237 54.08 18.34 -18.22
N ARG A 238 52.87 17.86 -17.97
CA ARG A 238 52.17 16.91 -18.84
C ARG A 238 51.99 17.49 -20.23
N ASP A 239 51.47 18.71 -20.35
CA ASP A 239 51.17 19.32 -21.64
C ASP A 239 52.45 19.60 -22.47
N ARG A 240 53.56 19.92 -21.81
CA ARG A 240 54.87 20.14 -22.44
C ARG A 240 55.60 18.86 -22.84
N ILE A 241 55.30 17.72 -22.23
CA ILE A 241 56.07 16.48 -22.38
C ILE A 241 55.26 15.39 -23.10
N GLU A 242 54.02 15.13 -22.69
CA GLU A 242 53.21 14.04 -23.25
C GLU A 242 52.88 14.31 -24.73
N ILE A 243 52.36 15.50 -25.05
CA ILE A 243 51.92 15.85 -26.41
C ILE A 243 53.08 15.74 -27.42
N PRO A 244 54.28 16.31 -27.16
CA PRO A 244 55.37 16.21 -28.13
C PRO A 244 56.00 14.82 -28.22
N THR A 245 56.09 14.06 -27.11
CA THR A 245 56.73 12.74 -27.10
C THR A 245 55.88 11.65 -27.75
N GLU A 246 54.54 11.78 -27.68
CA GLU A 246 53.61 10.92 -28.41
C GLU A 246 53.79 11.05 -29.94
N LYS A 247 54.02 12.28 -30.43
CA LYS A 247 54.27 12.57 -31.85
C LYS A 247 55.50 11.85 -32.41
N TYR A 248 56.47 11.49 -31.57
CA TYR A 248 57.71 10.78 -31.96
C TYR A 248 57.73 9.29 -31.54
N HIS A 249 56.59 8.71 -31.14
CA HIS A 249 56.48 7.32 -30.67
C HIS A 249 57.38 6.96 -29.48
N GLN A 250 57.77 7.95 -28.66
CA GLN A 250 58.58 7.76 -27.44
C GLN A 250 57.80 8.28 -26.23
N ARG A 251 56.61 7.73 -25.98
CA ARG A 251 55.67 8.25 -24.97
C ARG A 251 56.33 8.41 -23.60
N GLN A 252 56.34 9.65 -23.09
CA GLN A 252 56.71 10.00 -21.73
C GLN A 252 55.56 10.79 -21.10
N THR A 253 54.89 10.19 -20.12
CA THR A 253 53.73 10.76 -19.43
C THR A 253 54.10 11.05 -17.98
N PRO A 254 54.24 12.33 -17.59
CA PRO A 254 54.38 12.68 -16.19
C PRO A 254 53.19 12.18 -15.36
N GLY A 255 53.41 11.91 -14.08
CA GLY A 255 52.35 11.52 -13.15
C GLY A 255 52.43 12.31 -11.84
N ILE A 256 51.29 12.54 -11.18
CA ILE A 256 51.19 13.14 -9.86
C ILE A 256 50.44 12.22 -8.89
N TRP A 257 50.91 12.11 -7.64
CA TRP A 257 50.45 11.16 -6.64
C TRP A 257 50.40 11.82 -5.26
N CYS A 258 49.43 11.46 -4.42
CA CYS A 258 49.37 11.88 -3.02
C CYS A 258 49.86 10.75 -2.10
N LEU A 259 50.53 11.11 -1.01
CA LEU A 259 50.97 10.16 0.03
C LEU A 259 49.93 10.08 1.16
N ASN A 260 49.98 9.05 2.00
CA ASN A 260 49.01 8.84 3.09
C ASN A 260 48.89 10.01 4.10
N LYS A 261 49.90 10.89 4.20
CA LYS A 261 49.87 12.10 5.06
C LYS A 261 49.25 13.33 4.39
N HIS A 262 48.91 13.24 3.10
CA HIS A 262 48.27 14.33 2.38
C HIS A 262 46.84 14.51 2.87
N ASP A 263 46.46 15.75 3.19
CA ASP A 263 45.08 16.10 3.54
C ASP A 263 44.48 17.05 2.49
N LYS A 264 44.15 18.30 2.84
CA LYS A 264 43.61 19.31 1.92
C LYS A 264 44.63 20.37 1.53
N GLY A 265 45.86 20.23 2.01
CA GLY A 265 46.94 21.11 1.64
C GLY A 265 47.31 20.91 0.18
N GLU A 266 47.81 21.95 -0.46
CA GLU A 266 48.41 21.87 -1.78
C GLU A 266 49.82 22.43 -1.66
N TYR A 267 50.80 21.74 -2.22
CA TYR A 267 52.14 22.30 -2.27
C TYR A 267 52.14 23.45 -3.29
N ILE A 268 52.55 24.64 -2.86
CA ILE A 268 52.48 25.85 -3.69
C ILE A 268 53.83 26.53 -3.85
N PHE A 269 54.04 27.18 -4.98
CA PHE A 269 55.06 28.20 -5.21
C PHE A 269 54.40 29.54 -5.45
N LEU A 270 55.08 30.63 -5.09
CA LEU A 270 54.63 31.97 -5.49
C LEU A 270 55.24 32.26 -6.85
N SER A 271 54.42 32.74 -7.78
CA SER A 271 54.86 33.02 -9.14
C SER A 271 55.84 34.21 -9.14
N PRO A 272 57.09 34.03 -9.62
CA PRO A 272 58.10 35.07 -9.53
C PRO A 272 57.71 36.34 -10.31
N GLY A 273 57.63 37.48 -9.62
CA GLY A 273 57.27 38.76 -10.23
C GLY A 273 55.78 38.95 -10.49
N HIS A 274 54.92 38.05 -10.01
CA HIS A 274 53.46 38.18 -10.05
C HIS A 274 52.90 38.30 -8.63
N GLU A 275 52.23 39.42 -8.33
CA GLU A 275 51.60 39.61 -7.02
C GLU A 275 50.36 38.70 -6.85
N LEU A 276 50.20 38.16 -5.66
CA LEU A 276 49.05 37.34 -5.27
C LEU A 276 47.74 38.13 -5.44
N ASN A 277 46.85 37.69 -6.33
CA ASN A 277 45.68 38.48 -6.73
C ASN A 277 44.33 37.73 -6.59
N LEU A 278 44.25 36.85 -5.58
CA LEU A 278 43.12 35.95 -5.36
C LEU A 278 41.80 36.68 -5.02
N PRO A 279 40.68 36.35 -5.68
CA PRO A 279 39.37 36.87 -5.31
C PRO A 279 38.83 36.26 -4.01
N PRO A 280 37.96 36.98 -3.27
CA PRO A 280 37.24 36.39 -2.14
C PRO A 280 36.21 35.36 -2.62
N ALA A 281 35.95 34.34 -1.81
CA ALA A 281 34.97 33.31 -2.15
C ALA A 281 33.55 33.91 -2.31
N PRO A 282 32.74 33.38 -3.26
CA PRO A 282 31.41 33.90 -3.53
C PRO A 282 30.52 33.80 -2.29
N PRO A 283 29.64 34.78 -2.03
CA PRO A 283 28.76 34.75 -0.87
C PRO A 283 27.86 33.51 -0.90
N LEU A 284 27.60 32.95 0.28
CA LEU A 284 26.75 31.79 0.45
C LEU A 284 25.40 32.19 1.03
N ASP A 285 24.35 31.62 0.47
CA ASP A 285 22.97 31.73 0.96
C ASP A 285 22.24 30.40 0.78
N GLU A 286 20.99 30.31 1.23
CA GLU A 286 20.23 29.05 1.14
C GLU A 286 20.01 28.55 -0.30
N SER A 287 20.02 29.45 -1.29
CA SER A 287 19.87 29.11 -2.72
C SER A 287 21.12 28.48 -3.33
N GLN A 288 22.30 28.78 -2.76
CA GLN A 288 23.59 28.23 -3.18
C GLN A 288 23.91 26.86 -2.54
N ASN A 289 23.01 26.31 -1.72
CA ASN A 289 23.20 24.99 -1.11
C ASN A 289 23.53 23.93 -2.19
N PRO A 290 24.72 23.31 -2.13
CA PRO A 290 25.14 22.36 -3.15
C PRO A 290 24.40 21.02 -3.06
N TYR A 291 23.79 20.73 -1.91
CA TYR A 291 23.05 19.50 -1.67
C TYR A 291 21.55 19.72 -1.84
N ARG A 292 20.89 18.78 -2.54
CA ARG A 292 19.48 18.89 -2.90
C ARG A 292 18.53 18.31 -1.86
N GLY A 293 19.06 17.70 -0.81
CA GLY A 293 18.27 17.01 0.20
C GLY A 293 17.48 15.86 -0.43
N LEU A 294 16.18 15.82 -0.17
CA LEU A 294 15.29 14.76 -0.67
C LEU A 294 14.87 14.96 -2.14
N LYS A 295 15.25 16.08 -2.77
CA LYS A 295 14.94 16.35 -4.18
C LYS A 295 15.98 15.68 -5.07
N SER A 296 15.55 15.21 -6.25
CA SER A 296 16.50 14.77 -7.28
C SER A 296 17.32 15.95 -7.81
N PHE A 297 18.51 15.65 -8.32
CA PHE A 297 19.23 16.59 -9.17
C PHE A 297 18.50 16.69 -10.52
N ASP A 298 18.56 17.87 -11.12
CA ASP A 298 17.92 18.21 -12.41
C ASP A 298 19.02 18.71 -13.34
N GLU A 299 18.71 18.91 -14.62
CA GLU A 299 19.65 19.36 -15.64
C GLU A 299 20.46 20.61 -15.23
N LYS A 300 19.83 21.59 -14.57
CA LYS A 300 20.51 22.80 -14.08
C LYS A 300 21.53 22.56 -12.97
N HIS A 301 21.52 21.39 -12.34
CA HIS A 301 22.42 21.03 -11.25
C HIS A 301 23.59 20.15 -11.72
N THR A 302 23.83 20.03 -13.03
CA THR A 302 24.92 19.21 -13.62
C THR A 302 26.28 19.52 -13.00
N SER A 303 26.59 20.80 -12.77
CA SER A 303 27.86 21.24 -12.16
C SER A 303 28.03 20.86 -10.68
N LEU A 304 26.98 20.30 -10.05
CA LEU A 304 26.96 19.85 -8.67
C LEU A 304 26.73 18.34 -8.56
N PHE A 305 26.65 17.62 -9.69
CA PHE A 305 26.38 16.19 -9.75
C PHE A 305 27.68 15.40 -9.97
N PHE A 306 28.29 14.95 -8.87
CA PHE A 306 29.57 14.25 -8.85
C PHE A 306 29.44 12.77 -8.43
N GLY A 307 30.52 12.01 -8.58
CA GLY A 307 30.60 10.60 -8.17
C GLY A 307 29.90 9.61 -9.11
N ARG A 308 29.40 10.05 -10.27
CA ARG A 308 28.72 9.17 -11.25
C ARG A 308 29.20 9.37 -12.69
N THR A 309 30.33 10.05 -12.90
CA THR A 309 30.83 10.45 -14.23
C THR A 309 30.98 9.25 -15.18
N GLU A 310 31.73 8.21 -14.79
CA GLU A 310 31.90 7.02 -15.63
C GLU A 310 30.59 6.30 -15.93
N LEU A 311 29.68 6.26 -14.94
CA LEU A 311 28.40 5.58 -15.10
C LEU A 311 27.47 6.34 -16.06
N VAL A 312 27.54 7.68 -16.06
CA VAL A 312 26.84 8.52 -17.02
C VAL A 312 27.34 8.24 -18.44
N GLU A 313 28.65 8.11 -18.64
CA GLU A 313 29.24 7.78 -19.95
C GLU A 313 28.82 6.38 -20.44
N LYS A 314 28.85 5.39 -19.54
CA LYS A 314 28.33 4.04 -19.82
C LYS A 314 26.84 4.09 -20.21
N LEU A 315 26.03 4.87 -19.49
CA LEU A 315 24.61 5.04 -19.78
C LEU A 315 24.39 5.75 -21.11
N GLU A 316 25.19 6.76 -21.44
CA GLU A 316 25.14 7.50 -22.70
C GLU A 316 25.37 6.55 -23.89
N TYR A 317 26.46 5.78 -23.85
CA TYR A 317 26.75 4.77 -24.86
C TYR A 317 25.62 3.75 -24.98
N PHE A 318 25.11 3.29 -23.84
CA PHE A 318 24.04 2.30 -23.78
C PHE A 318 22.73 2.80 -24.39
N VAL A 319 22.35 4.06 -24.12
CA VAL A 319 21.16 4.71 -24.70
C VAL A 319 21.35 4.99 -26.19
N LYS A 320 22.56 5.32 -26.64
CA LYS A 320 22.86 5.46 -28.07
C LYS A 320 22.62 4.14 -28.82
N ALA A 321 23.03 3.02 -28.22
CA ALA A 321 22.92 1.68 -28.81
C ALA A 321 21.51 1.06 -28.73
N ASN A 322 20.72 1.36 -27.70
CA ASN A 322 19.45 0.67 -27.44
C ASN A 322 18.23 1.61 -27.62
N PRO A 323 17.22 1.24 -28.44
CA PRO A 323 15.97 1.99 -28.55
C PRO A 323 15.16 2.07 -27.25
N LEU A 324 15.32 1.08 -26.38
CA LEU A 324 14.73 1.00 -25.04
C LEU A 324 15.82 0.75 -24.02
N THR A 325 15.91 1.62 -23.02
CA THR A 325 16.80 1.46 -21.86
C THR A 325 15.96 1.46 -20.59
N VAL A 326 16.09 0.42 -19.77
CA VAL A 326 15.44 0.29 -18.47
C VAL A 326 16.50 0.45 -17.39
N VAL A 327 16.55 1.61 -16.76
CA VAL A 327 17.44 1.93 -15.65
C VAL A 327 16.87 1.34 -14.37
N LEU A 328 17.49 0.26 -13.90
CA LEU A 328 17.03 -0.55 -12.76
C LEU A 328 17.87 -0.27 -11.53
N GLY A 329 17.23 -0.06 -10.38
CA GLY A 329 17.94 0.10 -9.11
C GLY A 329 16.99 0.27 -7.93
N ALA A 330 17.48 0.08 -6.71
CA ALA A 330 16.69 0.25 -5.48
C ALA A 330 16.06 1.66 -5.38
N SER A 331 15.03 1.81 -4.54
CA SER A 331 14.51 3.14 -4.20
C SER A 331 15.64 4.01 -3.63
N GLY A 332 15.66 5.31 -3.97
CA GLY A 332 16.71 6.22 -3.49
C GLY A 332 18.12 6.03 -4.08
N SER A 333 18.35 5.08 -4.99
CA SER A 333 19.69 4.85 -5.62
C SER A 333 20.18 5.97 -6.55
N GLY A 334 19.37 7.00 -6.81
CA GLY A 334 19.74 8.13 -7.66
C GLY A 334 19.37 8.00 -9.14
N LYS A 335 18.52 7.04 -9.53
CA LYS A 335 18.09 6.83 -10.94
C LYS A 335 17.64 8.12 -11.64
N SER A 336 16.74 8.88 -11.02
CA SER A 336 16.22 10.12 -11.60
C SER A 336 17.32 11.18 -11.74
N SER A 337 18.21 11.32 -10.75
CA SER A 337 19.36 12.22 -10.81
C SER A 337 20.35 11.82 -11.91
N LEU A 338 20.66 10.52 -12.04
CA LEU A 338 21.56 9.99 -13.07
C LEU A 338 21.09 10.35 -14.48
N VAL A 339 19.78 10.25 -14.73
CA VAL A 339 19.20 10.61 -16.04
C VAL A 339 19.11 12.12 -16.21
N LYS A 340 18.54 12.85 -15.24
CA LYS A 340 18.24 14.28 -15.38
C LYS A 340 19.47 15.19 -15.32
N ALA A 341 20.40 14.91 -14.41
CA ALA A 341 21.60 15.72 -14.19
C ALA A 341 22.87 15.13 -14.79
N GLY A 342 22.83 13.86 -15.22
CA GLY A 342 23.95 13.21 -15.91
C GLY A 342 23.69 13.04 -17.42
N LEU A 343 22.79 12.10 -17.77
CA LEU A 343 22.55 11.70 -19.16
C LEU A 343 22.04 12.85 -20.05
N ILE A 344 20.96 13.53 -19.64
CA ILE A 344 20.31 14.57 -20.45
C ILE A 344 21.29 15.70 -20.84
N PRO A 345 22.04 16.32 -19.91
CA PRO A 345 23.04 17.33 -20.24
C PRO A 345 24.11 16.80 -21.21
N LYS A 346 24.62 15.59 -20.98
CA LYS A 346 25.64 14.97 -21.83
C LYS A 346 25.14 14.77 -23.28
N LEU A 347 23.90 14.29 -23.44
CA LEU A 347 23.28 14.16 -24.77
C LEU A 347 23.00 15.50 -25.44
N ARG A 348 22.77 16.59 -24.71
CA ARG A 348 22.65 17.94 -25.32
C ARG A 348 23.99 18.48 -25.80
N GLN A 349 25.08 18.14 -25.12
CA GLN A 349 26.45 18.56 -25.48
C GLN A 349 27.06 17.70 -26.59
N ASP A 350 26.41 16.60 -26.95
CA ASP A 350 26.82 15.73 -28.05
C ASP A 350 26.75 16.47 -29.40
N ASN A 351 27.93 16.88 -29.89
CA ASN A 351 28.11 17.60 -31.14
C ASN A 351 28.21 16.68 -32.38
N THR A 352 27.76 15.42 -32.28
CA THR A 352 27.71 14.52 -33.43
C THR A 352 26.66 14.97 -34.47
N GLU A 353 26.72 14.41 -35.68
CA GLU A 353 25.79 14.74 -36.78
C GLU A 353 24.30 14.54 -36.42
N ASN A 354 24.01 13.74 -35.39
CA ASN A 354 22.65 13.45 -34.92
C ASN A 354 22.25 14.34 -33.75
N LYS A 355 21.56 15.46 -34.04
CA LYS A 355 21.07 16.37 -32.98
C LYS A 355 20.04 15.69 -32.07
N TRP A 356 20.19 15.85 -30.75
CA TRP A 356 19.23 15.32 -29.78
C TRP A 356 18.09 16.29 -29.50
N CYS A 357 16.85 15.83 -29.69
CA CYS A 357 15.63 16.46 -29.20
C CYS A 357 15.18 15.73 -27.92
N ILE A 358 15.21 16.42 -26.78
CA ILE A 358 14.90 15.83 -25.48
C ILE A 358 13.54 16.34 -25.02
N LEU A 359 12.59 15.43 -24.84
CA LEU A 359 11.26 15.75 -24.32
C LEU A 359 11.31 15.95 -22.79
N PRO A 360 10.43 16.81 -22.24
CA PRO A 360 10.23 16.89 -20.79
C PRO A 360 10.01 15.50 -20.18
N SER A 361 10.67 15.22 -19.06
CA SER A 361 10.53 13.96 -18.34
C SER A 361 9.08 13.71 -17.90
N ILE A 362 8.59 12.50 -18.11
CA ILE A 362 7.25 12.07 -17.69
C ILE A 362 7.37 11.34 -16.36
N ARG A 363 6.45 11.58 -15.43
CA ARG A 363 6.19 10.71 -14.28
C ARG A 363 4.76 10.20 -14.40
N LEU A 364 4.54 8.90 -14.21
CA LEU A 364 3.24 8.28 -14.43
C LEU A 364 2.26 8.61 -13.29
N SER A 365 0.98 8.35 -13.52
CA SER A 365 -0.11 8.63 -12.58
C SER A 365 -1.14 7.49 -12.63
N GLU A 366 -2.30 7.69 -12.00
CA GLU A 366 -3.47 6.83 -12.18
C GLU A 366 -3.96 6.79 -13.65
N THR A 367 -3.57 7.80 -14.45
CA THR A 367 -3.99 8.06 -15.84
C THR A 367 -2.78 8.17 -16.79
N PRO A 368 -2.01 7.08 -17.04
CA PRO A 368 -0.69 7.12 -17.69
C PRO A 368 -0.68 7.67 -19.12
N LEU A 369 -1.81 7.68 -19.83
CA LEU A 369 -1.90 8.24 -21.18
C LEU A 369 -1.89 9.78 -21.19
N GLN A 370 -2.41 10.41 -20.14
CA GLN A 370 -2.53 11.86 -20.10
C GLN A 370 -1.17 12.58 -20.02
N PRO A 371 -0.23 12.21 -19.12
CA PRO A 371 1.12 12.78 -19.11
C PRO A 371 1.85 12.59 -20.44
N LEU A 372 1.68 11.43 -21.09
CA LEU A 372 2.24 11.14 -22.40
C LEU A 372 1.73 12.11 -23.46
N ASN A 373 0.41 12.29 -23.54
CA ASN A 373 -0.21 13.21 -24.49
C ASN A 373 0.18 14.68 -24.23
N ASN A 374 0.25 15.10 -22.96
CA ASN A 374 0.64 16.45 -22.57
C ASN A 374 2.06 16.80 -23.03
N VAL A 375 3.01 15.90 -22.85
CA VAL A 375 4.40 16.11 -23.28
C VAL A 375 4.50 16.24 -24.80
N LEU A 376 3.75 15.42 -25.54
CA LEU A 376 3.72 15.48 -27.00
C LEU A 376 3.10 16.79 -27.51
N CYS A 377 2.05 17.29 -26.86
CA CYS A 377 1.41 18.56 -27.24
C CYS A 377 2.26 19.79 -26.90
N ASN A 378 2.95 19.77 -25.76
CA ASN A 378 3.70 20.92 -25.24
C ASN A 378 5.10 21.08 -25.87
N ALA A 379 5.68 20.01 -26.41
CA ALA A 379 7.03 20.03 -26.98
C ALA A 379 7.14 20.73 -28.36
N LYS A 380 6.11 21.46 -28.81
CA LYS A 380 6.01 22.04 -30.18
C LYS A 380 6.19 20.99 -31.30
N LEU A 381 5.87 19.72 -31.03
CA LEU A 381 5.76 18.71 -32.08
C LEU A 381 4.54 19.04 -32.96
N PRO A 382 4.54 18.72 -34.26
CA PRO A 382 3.44 19.04 -35.17
C PRO A 382 2.08 18.57 -34.63
N ARG A 383 1.10 19.49 -34.53
CA ARG A 383 -0.28 19.16 -34.12
C ARG A 383 -0.92 18.32 -35.21
N VAL A 384 -0.98 17.00 -35.01
CA VAL A 384 -1.89 16.15 -35.79
C VAL A 384 -3.31 16.48 -35.33
N GLU A 385 -4.16 17.01 -36.21
CA GLU A 385 -5.55 17.37 -35.88
C GLU A 385 -6.29 16.19 -35.20
N PRO A 386 -6.98 16.43 -34.07
CA PRO A 386 -7.64 15.38 -33.31
C PRO A 386 -8.99 15.03 -33.92
N ARG A 387 -9.00 14.20 -34.97
CA ARG A 387 -10.25 13.56 -35.46
C ARG A 387 -10.48 12.15 -34.92
N ASN A 388 -9.70 11.70 -33.92
CA ASN A 388 -9.98 10.48 -33.18
C ASN A 388 -9.40 10.58 -31.74
N PRO A 389 -10.10 10.20 -30.66
CA PRO A 389 -9.65 10.38 -29.27
C PRO A 389 -8.41 9.57 -28.86
N GLN A 390 -7.91 8.70 -29.73
CA GLN A 390 -6.68 7.94 -29.54
C GLN A 390 -5.49 8.70 -30.12
N HIS A 391 -4.90 9.60 -29.32
CA HIS A 391 -3.59 10.18 -29.61
C HIS A 391 -2.57 9.03 -29.72
N ASN A 392 -2.04 8.76 -30.91
CA ASN A 392 -1.11 7.66 -31.14
C ASN A 392 0.32 8.20 -31.20
N LEU A 393 1.12 7.95 -30.15
CA LEU A 393 2.54 8.31 -30.04
C LEU A 393 3.34 8.05 -31.33
N ALA A 394 3.14 6.89 -31.97
CA ALA A 394 3.88 6.52 -33.17
C ALA A 394 3.62 7.48 -34.34
N ARG A 395 2.37 7.95 -34.51
CA ARG A 395 2.01 8.92 -35.55
C ARG A 395 2.60 10.30 -35.30
N THR A 396 2.60 10.75 -34.05
CA THR A 396 3.21 12.04 -33.70
C THR A 396 4.71 12.03 -34.00
N ILE A 397 5.37 10.91 -33.69
CA ILE A 397 6.79 10.72 -34.01
C ILE A 397 7.00 10.56 -35.52
N ASP A 398 6.10 9.90 -36.27
CA ASP A 398 6.17 9.82 -37.74
C ASP A 398 6.25 11.20 -38.38
N VAL A 399 5.44 12.16 -37.90
CA VAL A 399 5.45 13.53 -38.44
C VAL A 399 6.72 14.26 -38.04
N TRP A 400 7.12 14.18 -36.77
CA TRP A 400 8.36 14.80 -36.30
C TRP A 400 9.61 14.26 -37.00
N ALA A 401 9.68 12.95 -37.21
CA ALA A 401 10.77 12.23 -37.86
C ALA A 401 11.01 12.70 -39.31
N LYS A 402 9.92 13.02 -40.02
CA LYS A 402 9.99 13.55 -41.40
C LYS A 402 10.62 14.93 -41.45
N ASP A 403 10.31 15.78 -40.48
CA ASP A 403 10.86 17.13 -40.39
C ASP A 403 12.29 17.16 -39.79
N ASN A 404 12.73 16.07 -39.15
CA ASN A 404 14.01 15.98 -38.43
C ASN A 404 14.77 14.65 -38.73
N PRO A 405 15.13 14.37 -40.00
CA PRO A 405 15.64 13.06 -40.42
C PRO A 405 16.98 12.66 -39.77
N ASN A 406 17.81 13.64 -39.41
CA ASN A 406 19.12 13.46 -38.77
C ASN A 406 19.09 13.82 -37.28
N SER A 407 17.96 13.58 -36.60
CA SER A 407 17.82 13.89 -35.18
C SER A 407 17.31 12.68 -34.41
N LYS A 408 17.69 12.61 -33.13
CA LYS A 408 17.21 11.58 -32.21
C LYS A 408 16.28 12.20 -31.18
N LEU A 409 15.16 11.54 -30.90
CA LEU A 409 14.18 11.93 -29.90
C LEU A 409 14.38 11.10 -28.63
N LEU A 410 14.59 11.75 -27.49
CA LEU A 410 14.66 11.10 -26.18
C LEU A 410 13.36 11.31 -25.40
N LEU A 411 12.75 10.20 -24.99
CA LEU A 411 11.60 10.18 -24.07
C LEU A 411 12.03 9.51 -22.76
N PHE A 412 12.06 10.29 -21.67
CA PHE A 412 12.34 9.75 -20.34
C PHE A 412 11.05 9.60 -19.52
N ILE A 413 10.79 8.38 -19.06
CA ILE A 413 9.66 8.03 -18.19
C ILE A 413 10.23 7.60 -16.83
N ASP A 414 10.11 8.52 -15.88
CA ASP A 414 10.58 8.38 -14.52
C ASP A 414 9.55 7.61 -13.67
N GLN A 415 10.02 6.75 -12.76
CA GLN A 415 9.20 5.93 -11.85
C GLN A 415 8.16 5.09 -12.58
N SER A 416 8.62 4.30 -13.54
CA SER A 416 7.76 3.47 -14.39
C SER A 416 6.97 2.43 -13.57
N GLU A 417 7.36 2.09 -12.34
CA GLU A 417 6.58 1.25 -11.44
C GLU A 417 5.18 1.82 -11.11
N GLU A 418 5.00 3.14 -11.21
CA GLU A 418 3.71 3.81 -10.95
C GLU A 418 2.60 3.32 -11.91
N ILE A 419 2.95 2.76 -13.08
CA ILE A 419 1.98 2.12 -13.99
C ILE A 419 1.28 0.91 -13.35
N ILE A 420 1.95 0.22 -12.42
CA ILE A 420 1.40 -0.96 -11.75
C ILE A 420 0.80 -0.58 -10.40
N THR A 421 1.43 0.36 -9.68
CA THR A 421 1.03 0.70 -8.31
C THR A 421 -0.09 1.74 -8.22
N LEU A 422 -0.23 2.63 -9.21
CA LEU A 422 -1.24 3.70 -9.20
C LEU A 422 -2.38 3.45 -10.19
N CYS A 423 -2.07 3.06 -11.43
CA CYS A 423 -3.09 2.86 -12.47
C CYS A 423 -3.93 1.60 -12.24
N GLN A 424 -5.18 1.79 -11.80
CA GLN A 424 -6.14 0.70 -11.57
C GLN A 424 -6.87 0.25 -12.86
N ASN A 425 -6.92 1.11 -13.88
CA ASN A 425 -7.58 0.82 -15.15
C ASN A 425 -6.69 -0.06 -16.05
N GLU A 426 -7.13 -1.29 -16.36
CA GLU A 426 -6.37 -2.23 -17.20
C GLU A 426 -6.31 -1.80 -18.66
N ASP A 427 -7.40 -1.24 -19.20
CA ASP A 427 -7.45 -0.80 -20.60
C ASP A 427 -6.47 0.35 -20.85
N GLU A 428 -6.36 1.26 -19.87
CA GLU A 428 -5.43 2.38 -19.95
C GLU A 428 -3.96 1.94 -19.88
N ARG A 429 -3.64 0.97 -19.01
CA ARG A 429 -2.30 0.33 -18.98
C ARG A 429 -1.99 -0.34 -20.31
N LYS A 430 -2.94 -1.10 -20.85
CA LYS A 430 -2.81 -1.79 -22.14
C LYS A 430 -2.51 -0.79 -23.25
N GLU A 431 -3.29 0.28 -23.35
CA GLU A 431 -3.09 1.29 -24.39
C GLU A 431 -1.73 1.99 -24.25
N PHE A 432 -1.31 2.35 -23.03
CA PHE A 432 -0.01 2.96 -22.78
C PHE A 432 1.15 2.09 -23.28
N PHE A 433 1.19 0.81 -22.88
CA PHE A 433 2.22 -0.11 -23.36
C PHE A 433 2.15 -0.26 -24.88
N GLN A 434 0.97 -0.42 -25.45
CA GLN A 434 0.83 -0.55 -26.91
C GLN A 434 1.37 0.67 -27.67
N GLN A 435 1.15 1.89 -27.18
CA GLN A 435 1.66 3.10 -27.82
C GLN A 435 3.19 3.19 -27.79
N ILE A 436 3.81 2.97 -26.62
CA ILE A 436 5.27 2.98 -26.45
C ILE A 436 5.92 1.91 -27.35
N LEU A 437 5.36 0.70 -27.34
CA LEU A 437 5.90 -0.43 -28.10
C LEU A 437 5.78 -0.24 -29.61
N LYS A 438 4.65 0.29 -30.09
CA LYS A 438 4.46 0.63 -31.51
C LYS A 438 5.45 1.70 -31.95
N ALA A 439 5.64 2.75 -31.14
CA ALA A 439 6.54 3.85 -31.45
C ALA A 439 8.01 3.40 -31.52
N ILE A 440 8.50 2.63 -30.53
CA ILE A 440 9.87 2.09 -30.54
C ILE A 440 10.08 1.18 -31.76
N ASN A 441 9.09 0.38 -32.14
CA ASN A 441 9.21 -0.51 -33.29
C ASN A 441 9.26 0.21 -34.63
N ALA A 442 8.48 1.29 -34.78
CA ALA A 442 8.43 2.10 -35.99
C ALA A 442 9.67 2.98 -36.17
N HIS A 443 10.22 3.53 -35.07
CA HIS A 443 11.26 4.57 -35.09
C HIS A 443 12.54 4.16 -34.37
N ARG A 444 13.05 2.96 -34.64
CA ARG A 444 14.18 2.37 -33.87
C ARG A 444 15.47 3.20 -33.93
N ASP A 445 15.71 3.89 -35.04
CA ASP A 445 16.95 4.63 -35.24
C ASP A 445 16.89 6.05 -34.67
N GLN A 446 15.68 6.61 -34.56
CA GLN A 446 15.45 7.99 -34.11
C GLN A 446 14.89 8.09 -32.69
N LEU A 447 14.02 7.17 -32.24
CA LEU A 447 13.44 7.20 -30.90
C LEU A 447 14.31 6.44 -29.90
N ARG A 448 14.55 7.07 -28.75
CA ARG A 448 15.14 6.46 -27.55
C ARG A 448 14.19 6.64 -26.38
N VAL A 449 13.78 5.53 -25.77
CA VAL A 449 12.94 5.54 -24.57
C VAL A 449 13.78 5.08 -23.38
N VAL A 450 13.85 5.91 -22.35
CA VAL A 450 14.49 5.57 -21.08
C VAL A 450 13.40 5.43 -20.02
N LEU A 451 13.36 4.29 -19.35
CA LEU A 451 12.48 4.01 -18.23
C LEU A 451 13.33 3.96 -16.96
N SER A 452 13.01 4.74 -15.92
CA SER A 452 13.54 4.45 -14.58
C SER A 452 12.57 3.53 -13.85
N LEU A 453 13.09 2.46 -13.25
CA LEU A 453 12.26 1.42 -12.63
C LEU A 453 12.94 0.85 -11.40
N ARG A 454 12.17 0.59 -10.34
CA ARG A 454 12.69 -0.16 -9.19
C ARG A 454 12.89 -1.64 -9.53
N SER A 455 14.00 -2.20 -9.07
CA SER A 455 14.35 -3.60 -9.39
C SER A 455 13.32 -4.62 -8.88
N ASP A 456 12.62 -4.35 -7.78
CA ASP A 456 11.56 -5.20 -7.21
C ASP A 456 10.24 -5.16 -8.00
N PHE A 457 10.03 -4.11 -8.79
CA PHE A 457 8.87 -3.95 -9.69
C PHE A 457 9.16 -4.38 -11.14
N GLU A 458 10.39 -4.77 -11.46
CA GLU A 458 10.77 -5.16 -12.81
C GLU A 458 9.93 -6.31 -13.37
N PRO A 459 9.72 -7.43 -12.65
CA PRO A 459 8.95 -8.55 -13.19
C PRO A 459 7.51 -8.14 -13.55
N GLN A 460 6.84 -7.37 -12.69
CA GLN A 460 5.44 -6.97 -12.86
C GLN A 460 5.27 -6.03 -14.06
N VAL A 461 6.17 -5.04 -14.21
CA VAL A 461 6.13 -4.11 -15.34
C VAL A 461 6.48 -4.81 -16.65
N ARG A 462 7.51 -5.67 -16.65
CA ARG A 462 7.89 -6.48 -17.81
C ARG A 462 6.74 -7.38 -18.25
N ASP A 463 6.15 -8.13 -17.32
CA ASP A 463 5.11 -9.10 -17.60
C ASP A 463 3.81 -8.41 -18.07
N ALA A 464 3.48 -7.24 -17.50
CA ALA A 464 2.41 -6.40 -18.01
C ALA A 464 2.69 -5.92 -19.45
N GLY A 465 3.90 -5.42 -19.72
CA GLY A 465 4.31 -5.01 -21.07
C GLY A 465 4.23 -6.15 -22.09
N LEU A 466 4.62 -7.37 -21.69
CA LEU A 466 4.52 -8.58 -22.53
C LEU A 466 3.06 -9.05 -22.71
N LYS A 467 2.21 -8.93 -21.68
CA LYS A 467 0.78 -9.29 -21.75
C LYS A 467 0.03 -8.42 -22.77
N PHE A 468 0.42 -7.15 -22.91
CA PHE A 468 -0.33 -6.17 -23.70
C PHE A 468 0.22 -5.93 -25.12
N VAL A 469 1.16 -6.76 -25.58
CA VAL A 469 1.71 -6.68 -26.95
C VAL A 469 0.58 -6.81 -27.99
N PRO A 470 0.53 -5.97 -29.04
CA PRO A 470 -0.49 -6.06 -30.09
C PRO A 470 -0.48 -7.42 -30.82
N THR A 471 -1.66 -8.01 -31.03
CA THR A 471 -1.87 -9.36 -31.58
C THR A 471 -1.41 -9.53 -33.03
N ASP A 472 -1.31 -8.45 -33.80
CA ASP A 472 -0.93 -8.46 -35.23
C ASP A 472 0.57 -8.80 -35.46
N TYR A 473 1.32 -9.00 -34.38
CA TYR A 473 2.78 -9.15 -34.41
C TYR A 473 3.23 -10.46 -33.73
N ASN A 474 2.83 -11.61 -34.29
CA ASN A 474 3.17 -12.94 -33.75
C ASN A 474 4.70 -13.28 -33.75
N LEU A 475 5.57 -12.50 -34.40
CA LEU A 475 7.04 -12.62 -34.28
C LEU A 475 7.66 -11.75 -33.16
N VAL A 476 6.88 -10.87 -32.51
CA VAL A 476 7.41 -9.76 -31.69
C VAL A 476 7.55 -10.09 -30.20
N ASN A 477 6.89 -11.13 -29.68
CA ASN A 477 7.08 -11.57 -28.29
C ASN A 477 8.56 -11.88 -28.00
N THR A 478 9.29 -12.44 -28.96
CA THR A 478 10.74 -12.67 -28.88
C THR A 478 11.54 -11.37 -28.94
N VAL A 479 11.19 -10.44 -29.85
CA VAL A 479 11.92 -9.18 -30.04
C VAL A 479 11.80 -8.27 -28.82
N LEU A 480 10.61 -8.18 -28.23
CA LEU A 480 10.37 -7.35 -27.05
C LEU A 480 11.00 -7.93 -25.79
N LYS A 481 10.90 -9.24 -25.60
CA LYS A 481 11.61 -9.94 -24.54
C LYS A 481 13.13 -9.76 -24.69
N ASN A 482 13.67 -9.90 -25.90
CA ASN A 482 15.08 -9.66 -26.19
C ASN A 482 15.50 -8.21 -25.97
N ARG A 483 14.67 -7.24 -26.35
CA ARG A 483 14.94 -5.81 -26.13
C ARG A 483 14.85 -5.40 -24.68
N TRP A 484 13.90 -5.95 -23.93
CA TRP A 484 13.85 -5.74 -22.50
C TRP A 484 15.13 -6.29 -21.89
N HIS A 485 15.51 -7.54 -22.20
CA HIS A 485 16.75 -8.14 -21.69
C HIS A 485 18.02 -7.37 -22.08
N SER A 486 18.16 -6.97 -23.36
CA SER A 486 19.33 -6.22 -23.84
C SER A 486 19.35 -4.77 -23.39
N GLY A 487 18.19 -4.20 -23.05
CA GLY A 487 18.01 -2.82 -22.60
C GLY A 487 18.11 -2.63 -21.09
N ARG A 488 18.42 -3.66 -20.29
CA ARG A 488 18.58 -3.54 -18.83
C ARG A 488 19.88 -2.83 -18.51
N PHE A 489 19.77 -1.66 -17.89
CA PHE A 489 20.90 -0.94 -17.32
C PHE A 489 20.78 -0.95 -15.79
N ILE A 490 21.59 -1.78 -15.14
CA ILE A 490 21.57 -1.90 -13.67
C ILE A 490 22.40 -0.77 -13.08
N LEU A 491 21.78 0.01 -12.20
CA LEU A 491 22.42 1.04 -11.40
C LEU A 491 23.02 0.41 -10.14
N PRO A 492 24.36 0.27 -10.06
CA PRO A 492 25.01 -0.26 -8.86
C PRO A 492 24.93 0.73 -7.69
N ALA A 493 25.13 0.22 -6.47
CA ALA A 493 25.44 1.06 -5.32
C ALA A 493 26.70 1.91 -5.60
N MET A 494 26.80 3.06 -4.94
CA MET A 494 27.99 3.90 -5.09
C MET A 494 29.17 3.25 -4.39
N THR A 495 30.35 3.27 -5.02
CA THR A 495 31.59 2.90 -4.33
C THR A 495 31.96 3.96 -3.29
N ARG A 496 32.90 3.65 -2.37
CA ARG A 496 33.39 4.64 -1.40
C ARG A 496 33.99 5.88 -2.10
N GLY A 497 34.71 5.70 -3.21
CA GLY A 497 35.26 6.80 -3.99
C GLY A 497 34.16 7.65 -4.64
N GLU A 498 33.15 7.00 -5.24
CA GLU A 498 32.00 7.70 -5.80
C GLU A 498 31.22 8.47 -4.72
N LEU A 499 31.03 7.90 -3.52
CA LEU A 499 30.37 8.58 -2.40
C LEU A 499 31.20 9.77 -1.90
N ARG A 500 32.52 9.60 -1.76
CA ARG A 500 33.43 10.69 -1.40
C ARG A 500 33.30 11.86 -2.37
N ASP A 501 33.33 11.58 -3.67
CA ASP A 501 33.13 12.58 -4.71
C ASP A 501 31.77 13.29 -4.59
N ALA A 502 30.71 12.54 -4.32
CA ALA A 502 29.37 13.10 -4.13
C ALA A 502 29.20 13.91 -2.84
N ILE A 503 30.14 13.79 -1.89
CA ILE A 503 30.19 14.55 -0.63
C ILE A 503 31.12 15.76 -0.78
N GLU A 504 32.39 15.56 -1.14
CA GLU A 504 33.42 16.60 -1.12
C GLU A 504 33.26 17.60 -2.27
N LYS A 505 33.11 17.12 -3.52
CA LYS A 505 33.14 17.99 -4.72
C LYS A 505 32.00 19.02 -4.77
N PRO A 506 30.74 18.73 -4.38
CA PRO A 506 29.72 19.77 -4.29
C PRO A 506 30.06 20.88 -3.27
N ALA A 507 30.70 20.53 -2.14
CA ALA A 507 31.16 21.51 -1.17
C ALA A 507 32.33 22.34 -1.73
N GLU A 508 33.30 21.71 -2.38
CA GLU A 508 34.44 22.37 -3.01
C GLU A 508 34.00 23.38 -4.08
N ALA A 509 32.98 23.03 -4.90
CA ALA A 509 32.36 23.95 -5.85
C ALA A 509 31.76 25.21 -5.21
N ARG A 510 31.57 25.20 -3.88
CA ARG A 510 31.13 26.34 -3.05
C ARG A 510 32.21 26.89 -2.13
N VAL A 511 33.46 26.46 -2.33
CA VAL A 511 34.63 26.80 -1.51
C VAL A 511 34.42 26.39 -0.05
N MET A 512 33.75 25.26 0.15
CA MET A 512 33.49 24.66 1.46
C MET A 512 34.24 23.35 1.59
N TYR A 513 34.45 22.93 2.83
CA TYR A 513 35.14 21.67 3.14
C TYR A 513 34.62 21.08 4.45
N PHE A 514 35.00 19.84 4.74
CA PHE A 514 34.60 19.11 5.95
C PHE A 514 35.70 19.13 7.01
N GLN A 515 35.34 19.35 8.27
CA GLN A 515 36.28 19.40 9.39
C GLN A 515 35.83 18.52 10.58
N PRO A 516 36.64 17.56 11.03
CA PRO A 516 37.93 17.16 10.47
C PRO A 516 37.72 16.33 9.19
N HIS A 517 38.79 15.92 8.51
CA HIS A 517 38.65 15.19 7.24
C HIS A 517 37.93 13.84 7.41
N GLU A 518 38.11 13.20 8.56
CA GLU A 518 37.51 11.92 8.95
C GLU A 518 35.98 11.99 9.02
N LEU A 519 35.37 13.18 9.11
CA LEU A 519 33.92 13.34 9.04
C LEU A 519 33.37 12.76 7.73
N VAL A 520 34.11 12.88 6.62
CA VAL A 520 33.69 12.32 5.33
C VAL A 520 33.71 10.80 5.37
N GLU A 521 34.72 10.18 5.99
CA GLU A 521 34.73 8.73 6.20
C GLU A 521 33.55 8.27 7.06
N GLN A 522 33.26 8.99 8.14
CA GLN A 522 32.12 8.68 8.99
C GLN A 522 30.79 8.75 8.22
N LEU A 523 30.59 9.81 7.41
CA LEU A 523 29.41 9.95 6.56
C LEU A 523 29.29 8.79 5.56
N ILE A 524 30.40 8.36 4.96
CA ILE A 524 30.45 7.23 4.01
C ILE A 524 30.13 5.92 4.73
N ASP A 525 30.76 5.67 5.88
CA ASP A 525 30.58 4.45 6.68
C ASP A 525 29.11 4.26 7.11
N GLU A 526 28.42 5.34 7.45
CA GLU A 526 27.01 5.29 7.82
C GLU A 526 26.09 4.90 6.64
N VAL A 527 26.48 5.16 5.39
CA VAL A 527 25.57 5.01 4.23
C VAL A 527 25.94 3.93 3.23
N VAL A 528 27.20 3.47 3.20
CA VAL A 528 27.74 2.62 2.13
C VAL A 528 26.96 1.32 1.95
N ASP A 529 26.53 0.70 3.05
CA ASP A 529 25.78 -0.55 3.06
C ASP A 529 24.26 -0.35 3.22
N MET A 530 23.79 0.89 3.20
CA MET A 530 22.39 1.21 3.43
C MET A 530 21.63 1.42 2.10
N PRO A 531 20.64 0.56 1.77
CA PRO A 531 19.84 0.72 0.57
C PRO A 531 19.05 2.03 0.58
N GLY A 532 19.21 2.84 -0.47
CA GLY A 532 18.46 4.08 -0.62
C GLY A 532 18.90 5.22 0.31
N ALA A 533 20.15 5.19 0.79
CA ALA A 533 20.68 6.20 1.70
C ALA A 533 21.05 7.53 1.04
N LEU A 534 21.22 7.60 -0.28
CA LEU A 534 21.67 8.82 -0.97
C LEU A 534 20.79 10.07 -0.71
N PRO A 535 19.44 9.99 -0.71
CA PRO A 535 18.60 11.13 -0.37
C PRO A 535 18.80 11.58 1.10
N LEU A 536 19.03 10.63 2.02
CA LEU A 536 19.30 10.93 3.42
C LEU A 536 20.66 11.57 3.62
N LEU A 537 21.69 11.05 2.96
CA LEU A 537 23.01 11.66 2.92
C LEU A 537 22.91 13.11 2.41
N SER A 538 22.24 13.32 1.28
CA SER A 538 22.06 14.67 0.73
C SER A 538 21.25 15.58 1.65
N PHE A 539 20.31 15.02 2.43
CA PHE A 539 19.57 15.77 3.44
C PHE A 539 20.47 16.19 4.61
N ALA A 540 21.23 15.27 5.19
CA ALA A 540 22.16 15.56 6.28
C ALA A 540 23.21 16.61 5.86
N LEU A 541 23.79 16.46 4.66
CA LEU A 541 24.73 17.43 4.09
C LEU A 541 24.09 18.81 3.85
N SER A 542 22.83 18.82 3.40
CA SER A 542 22.06 20.05 3.27
C SER A 542 21.83 20.72 4.63
N GLU A 543 21.51 19.98 5.68
CA GLU A 543 21.33 20.53 7.04
C GLU A 543 22.67 21.05 7.62
N LEU A 544 23.78 20.36 7.37
CA LEU A 544 25.12 20.85 7.72
C LEU A 544 25.41 22.21 7.08
N TYR A 545 25.07 22.36 5.80
CA TYR A 545 25.20 23.64 5.10
C TYR A 545 24.34 24.75 5.75
N LEU A 546 23.08 24.45 6.10
CA LEU A 546 22.20 25.42 6.75
C LEU A 546 22.69 25.79 8.16
N LYS A 547 23.25 24.84 8.92
CA LYS A 547 23.92 25.09 10.20
C LYS A 547 25.13 26.01 10.03
N TYR A 548 25.96 25.77 9.01
CA TYR A 548 27.06 26.67 8.66
C TYR A 548 26.55 28.10 8.39
N LEU A 549 25.50 28.28 7.57
CA LEU A 549 24.93 29.61 7.30
C LEU A 549 24.41 30.31 8.56
N LYS A 550 23.88 29.54 9.52
CA LYS A 550 23.46 30.09 10.81
C LYS A 550 24.67 30.60 11.60
N ARG A 551 25.73 29.78 11.77
CA ARG A 551 26.97 30.21 12.43
C ARG A 551 27.61 31.40 11.73
N GLN A 552 27.59 31.42 10.39
CA GLN A 552 28.15 32.51 9.61
C GLN A 552 27.42 33.83 9.87
N ARG A 553 26.07 33.80 9.88
CA ARG A 553 25.26 34.98 10.24
C ARG A 553 25.58 35.46 11.66
N GLU A 554 25.61 34.55 12.64
CA GLU A 554 25.93 34.88 14.04
C GLU A 554 27.34 35.48 14.21
N ALA A 555 28.33 34.95 13.48
CA ALA A 555 29.69 35.46 13.47
C ALA A 555 29.79 36.85 12.81
N GLN A 556 29.10 37.04 11.68
CA GLN A 556 29.03 38.33 10.99
C GLN A 556 28.42 39.43 11.88
N TYR A 557 27.36 39.13 12.64
CA TYR A 557 26.81 40.06 13.63
C TYR A 557 27.83 40.48 14.71
N ARG A 558 28.84 39.65 14.98
CA ARG A 558 29.93 39.92 15.92
C ARG A 558 31.19 40.49 15.26
N GLY A 559 31.17 40.72 13.94
CA GLY A 559 32.35 41.18 13.19
C GLY A 559 33.45 40.12 13.04
N ILE A 560 33.12 38.84 13.23
CA ILE A 560 34.07 37.72 13.16
C ILE A 560 33.93 37.04 11.81
N THR A 561 35.06 36.79 11.14
CA THR A 561 35.12 35.91 9.96
C THR A 561 35.37 34.49 10.42
N ILE A 562 34.46 33.58 10.08
CA ILE A 562 34.62 32.14 10.32
C ILE A 562 34.95 31.42 9.02
N ASP A 563 35.58 30.28 9.16
CA ASP A 563 35.90 29.43 8.03
C ASP A 563 34.68 28.72 7.44
N ARG A 564 34.74 28.37 6.15
CA ARG A 564 33.72 27.65 5.38
C ARG A 564 33.66 26.14 5.67
N ALA A 565 33.92 25.79 6.92
CA ALA A 565 33.93 24.41 7.40
C ALA A 565 32.52 23.90 7.73
N LEU A 566 32.17 22.75 7.15
CA LEU A 566 31.11 21.87 7.64
C LEU A 566 31.71 20.99 8.75
N THR A 567 31.26 21.19 9.99
CA THR A 567 32.00 20.69 11.16
C THR A 567 31.41 19.41 11.76
N GLN A 568 32.27 18.61 12.40
CA GLN A 568 31.87 17.45 13.19
C GLN A 568 30.90 17.81 14.31
N ALA A 569 31.08 18.98 14.93
CA ALA A 569 30.18 19.46 15.98
C ALA A 569 28.77 19.70 15.44
N ASP A 570 28.65 20.36 14.27
CA ASP A 570 27.37 20.55 13.58
C ASP A 570 26.74 19.19 13.20
N TYR A 571 27.56 18.21 12.82
CA TYR A 571 27.11 16.86 12.46
C TYR A 571 26.63 16.03 13.65
N GLN A 572 27.34 16.06 14.78
CA GLN A 572 26.95 15.40 16.01
C GLN A 572 25.65 15.98 16.56
N GLU A 573 25.45 17.29 16.44
CA GLU A 573 24.19 17.93 16.82
C GLU A 573 23.00 17.47 15.96
N LEU A 574 23.24 17.07 14.71
CA LEU A 574 22.23 16.47 13.81
C LEU A 574 21.91 14.99 14.13
N GLY A 575 22.70 14.34 14.99
CA GLY A 575 22.50 12.93 15.36
C GLY A 575 22.88 11.91 14.25
N GLY A 576 23.65 12.32 13.25
CA GLY A 576 24.06 11.47 12.12
C GLY A 576 23.10 11.51 10.94
N VAL A 577 23.39 10.73 9.88
CA VAL A 577 22.62 10.79 8.61
C VAL A 577 21.16 10.44 8.83
N MET A 578 20.87 9.34 9.52
CA MET A 578 19.51 8.85 9.74
C MET A 578 18.67 9.77 10.62
N GLN A 579 19.24 10.26 11.72
CA GLN A 579 18.50 11.04 12.70
C GLN A 579 18.29 12.49 12.26
N SER A 580 19.12 13.02 11.34
CA SER A 580 18.98 14.39 10.83
C SER A 580 17.56 14.71 10.35
N LEU A 581 16.91 13.77 9.65
CA LEU A 581 15.57 13.92 9.12
C LEU A 581 14.50 13.89 10.22
N THR A 582 14.62 12.96 11.18
CA THR A 582 13.64 12.80 12.26
C THR A 582 13.78 13.92 13.29
N GLN A 583 15.00 14.36 13.59
CA GLN A 583 15.26 15.48 14.47
C GLN A 583 14.76 16.80 13.86
N ARG A 584 14.91 16.99 12.54
CA ARG A 584 14.27 18.13 11.86
C ARG A 584 12.75 18.09 12.00
N ALA A 585 12.13 16.92 11.88
CA ALA A 585 10.70 16.74 12.11
C ALA A 585 10.29 17.05 13.55
N ASP A 586 11.08 16.61 14.54
CA ASP A 586 10.85 16.93 15.94
C ASP A 586 10.99 18.43 16.23
N LEU A 587 11.99 19.10 15.67
CA LEU A 587 12.18 20.55 15.84
C LEU A 587 11.02 21.35 15.26
N GLU A 588 10.58 21.03 14.03
CA GLU A 588 9.43 21.71 13.42
C GLU A 588 8.13 21.45 14.16
N TYR A 589 7.91 20.20 14.57
CA TYR A 589 6.76 19.84 15.40
C TYR A 589 6.77 20.61 16.72
N GLN A 590 7.90 20.65 17.43
CA GLN A 590 8.01 21.33 18.73
C GLN A 590 7.80 22.84 18.57
N ALA A 591 8.38 23.46 17.54
CA ALA A 591 8.20 24.88 17.28
C ALA A 591 6.73 25.23 17.05
N LEU A 592 6.02 24.46 16.21
CA LEU A 592 4.59 24.68 15.97
C LEU A 592 3.75 24.46 17.23
N VAL A 593 3.95 23.35 17.95
CA VAL A 593 3.18 23.04 19.16
C VAL A 593 3.41 24.07 20.27
N GLN A 594 4.61 24.64 20.38
CA GLN A 594 4.89 25.74 21.30
C GLN A 594 4.15 27.04 20.91
N GLU A 595 4.00 27.32 19.62
CA GLU A 595 3.23 28.47 19.12
C GLU A 595 1.72 28.29 19.39
N ASN A 596 1.18 27.09 19.17
CA ASN A 596 -0.22 26.75 19.46
C ASN A 596 -0.40 25.23 19.72
N PRO A 597 -0.88 24.81 20.91
CA PRO A 597 -1.09 23.40 21.22
C PRO A 597 -2.02 22.64 20.26
N ALA A 598 -2.91 23.33 19.53
CA ALA A 598 -3.77 22.72 18.52
C ALA A 598 -2.99 22.06 17.37
N TYR A 599 -1.74 22.47 17.13
CA TYR A 599 -0.90 21.86 16.10
C TYR A 599 -0.57 20.39 16.36
N ASP A 600 -0.61 19.91 17.61
CA ASP A 600 -0.33 18.51 17.92
C ASP A 600 -1.29 17.56 17.18
N GLN A 601 -2.60 17.80 17.34
CA GLN A 601 -3.64 17.03 16.65
C GLN A 601 -3.59 17.22 15.14
N VAL A 602 -3.37 18.46 14.67
CA VAL A 602 -3.33 18.76 13.23
C VAL A 602 -2.18 18.03 12.55
N ILE A 603 -0.97 18.07 13.13
CA ILE A 603 0.20 17.38 12.58
C ILE A 603 -0.04 15.86 12.59
N ARG A 604 -0.57 15.30 13.69
CA ARG A 604 -0.95 13.88 13.79
C ARG A 604 -1.89 13.48 12.65
N HIS A 605 -2.98 14.20 12.45
CA HIS A 605 -3.98 13.87 11.43
C HIS A 605 -3.46 13.98 10.00
N VAL A 606 -2.70 15.04 9.71
CA VAL A 606 -2.11 15.28 8.40
C VAL A 606 -1.07 14.20 8.06
N MET A 607 -0.19 13.88 9.02
CA MET A 607 0.88 12.90 8.79
C MET A 607 0.35 11.47 8.68
N LEU A 608 -0.62 11.06 9.49
CA LEU A 608 -1.22 9.71 9.40
C LEU A 608 -1.92 9.47 8.05
N ARG A 609 -2.51 10.50 7.42
CA ARG A 609 -3.07 10.39 6.05
C ARG A 609 -2.01 10.11 4.99
N MET A 610 -0.79 10.58 5.23
CA MET A 610 0.37 10.45 4.34
C MET A 610 1.14 9.13 4.52
N VAL A 611 0.57 8.16 5.26
CA VAL A 611 1.19 6.85 5.46
C VAL A 611 0.32 5.73 4.88
N ALA A 612 0.95 4.83 4.12
CA ALA A 612 0.40 3.58 3.62
C ALA A 612 0.91 2.39 4.45
N LEU A 613 0.07 1.36 4.60
CA LEU A 613 0.47 0.06 5.15
C LEU A 613 0.62 -0.88 3.95
N THR A 614 1.85 -1.18 3.55
CA THR A 614 2.14 -2.05 2.40
C THR A 614 2.98 -3.22 2.88
N GLY A 615 2.47 -4.45 2.75
CA GLY A 615 3.22 -5.65 3.16
C GLY A 615 3.56 -5.71 4.66
N GLY A 616 2.81 -5.03 5.53
CA GLY A 616 3.07 -4.96 6.98
C GLY A 616 4.03 -3.85 7.41
N GLU A 617 4.68 -3.15 6.47
CA GLU A 617 5.55 -2.02 6.76
C GLU A 617 4.90 -0.67 6.42
N LEU A 618 5.38 0.38 7.07
CA LEU A 618 5.00 1.75 6.73
C LEU A 618 5.71 2.20 5.45
N ALA A 619 4.94 2.78 4.55
CA ALA A 619 5.41 3.43 3.34
C ALA A 619 4.79 4.82 3.24
N ARG A 620 5.47 5.75 2.59
CA ARG A 620 4.88 7.07 2.31
C ARG A 620 3.72 6.95 1.32
N ARG A 621 2.68 7.75 1.52
CA ARG A 621 1.52 7.87 0.64
C ARG A 621 1.44 9.29 0.10
N ARG A 622 1.18 9.39 -1.20
CA ARG A 622 0.80 10.66 -1.85
C ARG A 622 -0.64 11.01 -1.51
N VAL A 623 -0.88 12.25 -1.08
CA VAL A 623 -2.21 12.73 -0.68
C VAL A 623 -2.58 13.97 -1.50
N PRO A 624 -3.70 13.98 -2.25
CA PRO A 624 -4.20 15.17 -2.92
C PRO A 624 -4.45 16.30 -1.90
N LEU A 625 -4.13 17.56 -2.22
CA LEU A 625 -4.39 18.67 -1.30
C LEU A 625 -5.88 18.81 -0.95
N SER A 626 -6.78 18.40 -1.85
CA SER A 626 -8.23 18.36 -1.59
C SER A 626 -8.64 17.36 -0.51
N GLU A 627 -7.83 16.33 -0.22
CA GLU A 627 -8.06 15.40 0.90
C GLU A 627 -7.59 16.01 2.24
N LEU A 628 -6.72 17.02 2.19
CA LEU A 628 -6.20 17.75 3.35
C LEU A 628 -6.93 19.08 3.59
N GLU A 629 -8.10 19.25 3.01
CA GLU A 629 -9.01 20.33 3.36
C GLU A 629 -9.85 19.90 4.56
N TYR A 630 -9.73 20.61 5.67
CA TYR A 630 -10.47 20.33 6.91
C TYR A 630 -11.55 21.39 7.14
N PRO A 631 -12.48 21.17 8.09
CA PRO A 631 -13.45 22.18 8.49
C PRO A 631 -12.79 23.54 8.83
N PRO A 632 -13.48 24.67 8.61
CA PRO A 632 -12.88 26.01 8.62
C PRO A 632 -11.99 26.33 9.82
N GLU A 633 -12.34 25.83 11.01
CA GLU A 633 -11.61 26.03 12.26
C GLU A 633 -10.19 25.44 12.24
N LYS A 634 -9.96 24.31 11.55
CA LYS A 634 -8.66 23.63 11.48
C LYS A 634 -7.89 23.91 10.17
N ASN A 635 -8.57 24.40 9.14
CA ASN A 635 -8.00 24.47 7.79
C ASN A 635 -6.82 25.45 7.65
N SER A 636 -6.82 26.55 8.41
CA SER A 636 -5.67 27.49 8.44
C SER A 636 -4.42 26.82 9.02
N LEU A 637 -4.57 26.13 10.15
CA LEU A 637 -3.48 25.38 10.81
C LEU A 637 -2.92 24.29 9.88
N VAL A 638 -3.79 23.55 9.18
CA VAL A 638 -3.35 22.50 8.24
C VAL A 638 -2.50 23.08 7.11
N LYS A 639 -2.93 24.22 6.52
CA LYS A 639 -2.16 24.90 5.47
C LYS A 639 -0.80 25.36 5.98
N GLU A 640 -0.74 25.87 7.20
CA GLU A 640 0.50 26.31 7.83
C GLU A 640 1.44 25.13 8.14
N VAL A 641 0.92 24.02 8.67
CA VAL A 641 1.69 22.77 8.86
C VAL A 641 2.28 22.29 7.55
N ILE A 642 1.47 22.19 6.49
CA ILE A 642 1.94 21.76 5.17
C ILE A 642 3.04 22.70 4.66
N GLU A 643 2.88 24.01 4.83
CA GLU A 643 3.86 25.01 4.39
C GLU A 643 5.17 24.91 5.17
N ARG A 644 5.12 24.91 6.52
CA ARG A 644 6.28 24.78 7.41
C ARG A 644 7.05 23.48 7.16
N PHE A 645 6.35 22.36 7.09
CA PHE A 645 6.98 21.07 6.81
C PHE A 645 7.54 20.98 5.38
N THR A 646 6.93 21.68 4.40
CA THR A 646 7.49 21.78 3.05
C THR A 646 8.76 22.63 3.04
N ASN A 647 8.76 23.75 3.76
CA ASN A 647 9.92 24.64 3.88
C ASN A 647 11.08 23.98 4.62
N ALA A 648 10.77 23.17 5.64
CA ALA A 648 11.70 22.28 6.33
C ALA A 648 12.11 21.04 5.51
N ARG A 649 11.62 20.91 4.26
CA ARG A 649 11.93 19.82 3.31
C ARG A 649 11.50 18.43 3.80
N LEU A 650 10.61 18.35 4.78
CA LEU A 650 10.00 17.12 5.30
C LEU A 650 8.87 16.62 4.40
N LEU A 651 8.15 17.57 3.77
CA LEU A 651 7.11 17.31 2.79
C LEU A 651 7.52 17.83 1.40
N VAL A 652 7.04 17.14 0.37
CA VAL A 652 7.23 17.52 -1.03
C VAL A 652 5.87 17.78 -1.65
N LYS A 653 5.70 18.98 -2.21
CA LYS A 653 4.54 19.34 -3.04
C LYS A 653 4.80 18.96 -4.49
N GLY A 654 3.77 18.45 -5.15
CA GLY A 654 3.80 18.16 -6.57
C GLY A 654 2.46 18.46 -7.23
N LYS A 655 2.40 18.22 -8.54
CA LYS A 655 1.14 18.21 -9.29
C LYS A 655 1.00 16.86 -9.95
N ASP A 656 -0.19 16.29 -9.90
CA ASP A 656 -0.53 15.08 -10.65
C ASP A 656 -0.68 15.38 -12.15
N ALA A 657 -1.02 14.35 -12.92
CA ALA A 657 -1.17 14.42 -14.36
C ALA A 657 -2.26 15.41 -14.80
N GLU A 658 -3.32 15.53 -14.00
CA GLU A 658 -4.44 16.44 -14.17
C GLU A 658 -4.10 17.88 -13.72
N GLY A 659 -2.88 18.11 -13.24
CA GLY A 659 -2.42 19.39 -12.73
C GLY A 659 -2.93 19.72 -11.33
N LYS A 660 -3.60 18.78 -10.65
CA LYS A 660 -4.08 18.95 -9.28
C LYS A 660 -2.91 18.82 -8.32
N PRO A 661 -2.82 19.69 -7.31
CA PRO A 661 -1.72 19.68 -6.39
C PRO A 661 -1.86 18.55 -5.35
N TYR A 662 -0.75 17.92 -5.04
CA TYR A 662 -0.63 16.91 -3.99
C TYR A 662 0.54 17.23 -3.06
N VAL A 663 0.58 16.54 -1.92
CA VAL A 663 1.71 16.54 -1.00
C VAL A 663 2.04 15.11 -0.56
N GLU A 664 3.31 14.84 -0.30
CA GLU A 664 3.79 13.55 0.19
C GLU A 664 4.99 13.73 1.13
N PRO A 665 5.28 12.76 2.04
CA PRO A 665 6.51 12.73 2.79
C PRO A 665 7.72 12.69 1.86
N GLY A 666 8.75 13.47 2.18
CA GLY A 666 9.93 13.59 1.32
C GLY A 666 10.73 12.29 1.20
N HIS A 667 10.68 11.41 2.21
CA HIS A 667 11.36 10.12 2.20
C HIS A 667 10.64 9.08 3.07
N ASP A 668 10.79 7.79 2.74
CA ASP A 668 10.24 6.69 3.55
C ASP A 668 10.88 6.62 4.95
N ALA A 669 12.11 7.08 5.09
CA ALA A 669 12.80 7.15 6.38
C ALA A 669 12.11 8.08 7.38
N LEU A 670 11.45 9.15 6.92
CA LEU A 670 10.66 10.00 7.82
C LEU A 670 9.50 9.20 8.41
N VAL A 671 8.81 8.44 7.55
CA VAL A 671 7.65 7.66 7.94
C VAL A 671 8.03 6.46 8.83
N ARG A 672 9.19 5.85 8.56
CA ARG A 672 9.69 4.67 9.28
C ARG A 672 10.47 5.00 10.55
N GLY A 673 11.08 6.18 10.62
CA GLY A 673 12.02 6.55 11.68
C GLY A 673 11.50 7.59 12.67
N TRP A 674 10.46 8.38 12.31
CA TRP A 674 9.99 9.43 13.21
C TRP A 674 9.18 8.85 14.37
N GLN A 675 9.77 8.85 15.57
CA GLN A 675 9.22 8.17 16.75
C GLN A 675 7.79 8.60 17.08
N LYS A 676 7.46 9.89 16.94
CA LYS A 676 6.09 10.39 17.16
C LYS A 676 5.09 9.77 16.20
N LEU A 677 5.43 9.67 14.92
CA LEU A 677 4.56 9.08 13.91
C LEU A 677 4.37 7.58 14.13
N LEU A 678 5.42 6.88 14.59
CA LEU A 678 5.33 5.47 14.96
C LEU A 678 4.39 5.25 16.16
N LEU A 679 4.48 6.10 17.19
CA LEU A 679 3.58 6.06 18.35
C LEU A 679 2.13 6.35 17.94
N TRP A 680 1.88 7.42 17.17
CA TRP A 680 0.55 7.73 16.66
C TRP A 680 -0.03 6.59 15.82
N LYS A 681 0.81 5.93 15.00
CA LYS A 681 0.39 4.78 14.21
C LYS A 681 -0.03 3.60 15.08
N GLN A 682 0.67 3.32 16.18
CA GLN A 682 0.32 2.25 17.10
C GLN A 682 -0.99 2.55 17.84
N GLU A 683 -1.22 3.82 18.20
CA GLU A 683 -2.44 4.27 18.87
C GLU A 683 -3.67 4.29 17.93
N ASP A 684 -3.48 4.64 16.64
CA ASP A 684 -4.57 4.89 15.68
C ASP A 684 -4.70 3.88 14.53
N GLU A 685 -4.13 2.67 14.65
CA GLU A 685 -4.10 1.70 13.54
C GLU A 685 -5.49 1.36 12.97
N GLU A 686 -6.49 1.19 13.85
CA GLU A 686 -7.89 0.96 13.44
C GLU A 686 -8.50 2.17 12.71
N ASN A 687 -8.17 3.38 13.16
CA ASN A 687 -8.65 4.63 12.57
C ASN A 687 -8.04 4.85 11.18
N ILE A 688 -6.77 4.50 10.94
CA ILE A 688 -6.14 4.60 9.62
C ILE A 688 -6.87 3.73 8.59
N LEU A 689 -7.23 2.49 8.95
CA LEU A 689 -7.97 1.59 8.06
C LEU A 689 -9.40 2.08 7.81
N LEU A 690 -10.06 2.60 8.85
CA LEU A 690 -11.40 3.21 8.74
C LEU A 690 -11.38 4.44 7.82
N GLN A 691 -10.41 5.32 8.02
CA GLN A 691 -10.20 6.53 7.23
C GLN A 691 -10.06 6.19 5.74
N ARG A 692 -9.16 5.26 5.36
CA ARG A 692 -8.95 4.89 3.95
C ARG A 692 -10.23 4.41 3.25
N ARG A 693 -11.03 3.60 3.94
CA ARG A 693 -12.32 3.11 3.41
C ARG A 693 -13.34 4.23 3.28
N LEU A 694 -13.36 5.16 4.24
CA LEU A 694 -14.25 6.32 4.22
C LEU A 694 -13.88 7.29 3.09
N THR A 695 -12.59 7.63 2.94
CA THR A 695 -12.10 8.56 1.92
C THR A 695 -12.54 8.12 0.53
N THR A 696 -12.38 6.82 0.22
CA THR A 696 -12.78 6.25 -1.08
C THR A 696 -14.28 6.43 -1.33
N ALA A 697 -15.13 6.06 -0.36
CA ALA A 697 -16.58 6.19 -0.48
C ALA A 697 -17.06 7.66 -0.56
N ALA A 698 -16.42 8.55 0.20
CA ALA A 698 -16.73 9.97 0.22
C ALA A 698 -16.35 10.67 -1.10
N GLN A 699 -15.20 10.30 -1.69
CA GLN A 699 -14.78 10.79 -3.01
C GLN A 699 -15.69 10.29 -4.13
N GLU A 700 -16.08 9.01 -4.10
CA GLU A 700 -17.04 8.45 -5.06
C GLU A 700 -18.38 9.19 -5.00
N TRP A 701 -18.90 9.41 -3.79
CA TRP A 701 -20.12 10.21 -3.58
C TRP A 701 -19.96 11.66 -4.10
N LYS A 702 -18.85 12.35 -3.79
CA LYS A 702 -18.61 13.73 -4.24
C LYS A 702 -18.52 13.84 -5.75
N SER A 703 -17.91 12.86 -6.43
CA SER A 703 -17.78 12.84 -7.89
C SER A 703 -19.10 12.60 -8.62
N GLN A 704 -19.95 11.71 -8.11
CA GLN A 704 -21.20 11.30 -8.75
C GLN A 704 -22.41 12.15 -8.31
N GLN A 705 -22.32 12.83 -7.16
CA GLN A 705 -23.38 13.63 -6.52
C GLN A 705 -24.74 12.92 -6.36
N GLN A 706 -24.76 11.59 -6.29
CA GLN A 706 -26.00 10.82 -6.18
C GLN A 706 -26.22 10.29 -4.76
N ALA A 707 -27.44 10.41 -4.27
CA ALA A 707 -27.82 9.95 -2.94
C ALA A 707 -27.57 8.46 -2.71
N ARG A 708 -27.58 7.63 -3.76
CA ARG A 708 -27.36 6.18 -3.68
C ARG A 708 -26.02 5.79 -3.05
N PHE A 709 -24.98 6.62 -3.22
CA PHE A 709 -23.63 6.38 -2.69
C PHE A 709 -23.49 6.72 -1.19
N LEU A 710 -24.48 7.41 -0.58
CA LEU A 710 -24.49 7.67 0.86
C LEU A 710 -24.77 6.38 1.63
N TRP A 711 -24.04 6.17 2.73
CA TRP A 711 -24.31 5.03 3.60
C TRP A 711 -25.60 5.25 4.40
N ASN A 712 -26.41 4.21 4.58
CA ASN A 712 -27.59 4.25 5.44
C ASN A 712 -27.64 3.09 6.47
N ALA A 713 -27.16 1.91 6.10
CA ALA A 713 -27.12 0.72 6.96
C ALA A 713 -25.70 0.28 7.35
N ASN A 714 -24.66 1.03 6.97
CA ASN A 714 -23.28 0.66 7.27
C ASN A 714 -23.01 0.80 8.79
N PRO A 715 -22.60 -0.27 9.50
CA PRO A 715 -22.39 -0.24 10.95
C PRO A 715 -21.28 0.75 11.38
N ARG A 716 -20.39 1.11 10.45
CA ARG A 716 -19.32 2.09 10.71
C ARG A 716 -19.85 3.51 10.90
N LEU A 717 -21.08 3.82 10.49
CA LEU A 717 -21.69 5.14 10.71
C LEU A 717 -21.80 5.49 12.20
N ASP A 718 -22.00 4.51 13.07
CA ASP A 718 -22.09 4.76 14.51
C ASP A 718 -20.72 5.11 15.11
N LEU A 719 -19.64 4.51 14.60
CA LEU A 719 -18.26 4.89 14.94
C LEU A 719 -17.93 6.29 14.40
N LEU A 720 -18.24 6.56 13.13
CA LEU A 720 -17.97 7.86 12.50
C LEU A 720 -18.78 9.00 13.13
N LYS A 721 -19.98 8.72 13.64
CA LYS A 721 -20.75 9.69 14.44
C LYS A 721 -20.02 10.05 15.73
N LYS A 722 -19.38 9.09 16.41
CA LYS A 722 -18.58 9.36 17.61
C LYS A 722 -17.35 10.21 17.27
N VAL A 723 -16.63 9.86 16.20
CA VAL A 723 -15.47 10.63 15.70
C VAL A 723 -15.86 12.06 15.33
N SER A 724 -16.99 12.26 14.65
CA SER A 724 -17.46 13.60 14.28
C SER A 724 -17.82 14.49 15.48
N LEU A 725 -18.05 13.90 16.66
CA LEU A 725 -18.42 14.61 17.88
C LEU A 725 -17.27 14.70 18.89
N SER A 726 -16.14 14.03 18.64
CA SER A 726 -14.97 14.08 19.52
C SER A 726 -14.08 15.28 19.20
N ASP A 727 -13.37 15.79 20.20
CA ASP A 727 -12.37 16.86 20.03
C ASP A 727 -11.26 16.42 19.04
N ASP A 728 -10.93 15.12 19.02
CA ASP A 728 -9.99 14.50 18.09
C ASP A 728 -10.63 14.13 16.72
N ASN A 729 -11.47 15.01 16.18
CA ASN A 729 -12.08 14.80 14.87
C ASN A 729 -11.03 14.88 13.75
N TRP A 730 -10.73 13.74 13.13
CA TRP A 730 -9.79 13.56 12.01
C TRP A 730 -10.44 13.60 10.61
N LEU A 731 -11.76 13.79 10.53
CA LEU A 731 -12.50 13.84 9.25
C LEU A 731 -12.10 15.09 8.45
N ASN A 732 -11.77 14.89 7.17
CA ASN A 732 -11.61 16.02 6.26
C ASN A 732 -12.99 16.59 5.86
N GLN A 733 -13.00 17.71 5.13
CA GLN A 733 -14.22 18.41 4.74
C GLN A 733 -15.20 17.50 3.99
N VAL A 734 -14.71 16.72 3.01
CA VAL A 734 -15.55 15.85 2.17
C VAL A 734 -16.13 14.69 2.98
N GLU A 735 -15.32 14.11 3.86
CA GLU A 735 -15.71 13.01 4.73
C GLU A 735 -16.72 13.47 5.79
N ALA A 736 -16.53 14.65 6.39
CA ALA A 736 -17.47 15.24 7.34
C ALA A 736 -18.84 15.47 6.69
N GLU A 737 -18.88 16.06 5.48
CA GLU A 737 -20.10 16.23 4.70
C GLU A 737 -20.76 14.88 4.37
N PHE A 738 -19.97 13.89 3.91
CA PHE A 738 -20.47 12.56 3.59
C PHE A 738 -21.09 11.87 4.81
N VAL A 739 -20.43 11.93 5.97
CA VAL A 739 -20.93 11.34 7.22
C VAL A 739 -22.20 12.04 7.66
N GLN A 740 -22.24 13.38 7.64
CA GLN A 740 -23.42 14.16 8.01
C GLN A 740 -24.62 13.82 7.12
N ARG A 741 -24.43 13.76 5.79
CA ARG A 741 -25.47 13.42 4.82
C ARG A 741 -25.91 11.97 4.95
N SER A 742 -24.99 11.04 5.21
CA SER A 742 -25.29 9.62 5.45
C SER A 742 -26.12 9.41 6.72
N LEU A 743 -25.77 10.11 7.81
CA LEU A 743 -26.55 10.10 9.05
C LEU A 743 -27.95 10.72 8.84
N GLN A 744 -28.05 11.80 8.06
CA GLN A 744 -29.34 12.39 7.70
C GLN A 744 -30.20 11.43 6.87
N ARG A 745 -29.60 10.72 5.90
CA ARG A 745 -30.28 9.68 5.12
C ARG A 745 -30.79 8.55 6.01
N ARG A 746 -29.97 8.02 6.92
CA ARG A 746 -30.39 6.97 7.87
C ARG A 746 -31.58 7.42 8.72
N ARG A 747 -31.55 8.64 9.25
CA ARG A 747 -32.69 9.22 10.01
C ARG A 747 -33.96 9.30 9.17
N ASN A 748 -33.85 9.73 7.91
CA ASN A 748 -34.99 9.84 7.00
C ASN A 748 -35.55 8.46 6.62
N ASP A 749 -34.68 7.47 6.34
CA ASP A 749 -35.09 6.10 6.03
C ASP A 749 -35.78 5.43 7.22
N SER A 750 -35.27 5.62 8.45
CA SER A 750 -35.95 5.14 9.67
C SER A 750 -37.31 5.80 9.87
N ARG A 751 -37.44 7.11 9.63
CA ARG A 751 -38.75 7.81 9.70
C ARG A 751 -39.74 7.29 8.67
N ARG A 752 -39.29 7.00 7.44
CA ARG A 752 -40.13 6.39 6.39
C ARG A 752 -40.59 4.99 6.78
N LEU A 753 -39.69 4.17 7.31
CA LEU A 753 -40.03 2.82 7.79
C LEU A 753 -41.08 2.87 8.91
N ILE A 754 -40.91 3.76 9.89
CA ILE A 754 -41.91 3.97 10.96
C ILE A 754 -43.25 4.40 10.33
N GLY A 755 -43.24 5.30 9.36
CA GLY A 755 -44.43 5.69 8.61
C GLY A 755 -45.13 4.51 7.93
N TYR A 756 -44.38 3.64 7.23
CA TYR A 756 -44.93 2.45 6.60
C TYR A 756 -45.50 1.44 7.61
N VAL A 757 -44.77 1.16 8.70
CA VAL A 757 -45.24 0.26 9.76
C VAL A 757 -46.53 0.80 10.39
N THR A 758 -46.60 2.11 10.66
CA THR A 758 -47.80 2.75 11.20
C THR A 758 -48.99 2.61 10.23
N LEU A 759 -48.76 2.77 8.93
CA LEU A 759 -49.79 2.61 7.91
C LEU A 759 -50.29 1.16 7.79
N VAL A 760 -49.39 0.17 7.89
CA VAL A 760 -49.75 -1.25 7.92
C VAL A 760 -50.56 -1.60 9.18
N ILE A 761 -50.17 -1.09 10.35
CA ILE A 761 -50.92 -1.29 11.61
C ILE A 761 -52.33 -0.72 11.47
N LEU A 762 -52.49 0.50 10.93
CA LEU A 762 -53.81 1.10 10.70
C LEU A 762 -54.66 0.27 9.73
N ALA A 763 -54.07 -0.27 8.67
CA ALA A 763 -54.76 -1.15 7.73
C ALA A 763 -55.21 -2.47 8.38
N LEU A 764 -54.35 -3.08 9.20
CA LEU A 764 -54.67 -4.30 9.95
C LEU A 764 -55.76 -4.05 11.00
N SER A 765 -55.72 -2.94 11.72
CA SER A 765 -56.79 -2.56 12.65
C SER A 765 -58.13 -2.36 11.93
N GLY A 766 -58.13 -1.76 10.73
CA GLY A 766 -59.32 -1.67 9.88
C GLY A 766 -59.88 -3.04 9.48
N LEU A 767 -59.01 -3.98 9.10
CA LEU A 767 -59.39 -5.37 8.78
C LEU A 767 -59.93 -6.13 9.99
N SER A 768 -59.37 -5.92 11.18
CA SER A 768 -59.88 -6.52 12.42
C SER A 768 -61.28 -6.01 12.79
N ILE A 769 -61.56 -4.71 12.60
CA ILE A 769 -62.89 -4.13 12.81
C ILE A 769 -63.90 -4.72 11.80
N PHE A 770 -63.49 -4.87 10.54
CA PHE A 770 -64.31 -5.50 9.50
C PHE A 770 -64.63 -6.96 9.82
N SER A 771 -63.62 -7.73 10.27
CA SER A 771 -63.79 -9.13 10.69
C SER A 771 -64.71 -9.29 11.90
N PHE A 772 -64.63 -8.36 12.89
CA PHE A 772 -65.54 -8.34 14.04
C PHE A 772 -67.01 -8.10 13.63
N TYR A 773 -67.24 -7.31 12.58
CA TYR A 773 -68.58 -7.08 12.05
C TYR A 773 -69.18 -8.33 11.39
N GLU A 774 -68.38 -9.10 10.64
CA GLU A 774 -68.82 -10.37 10.04
C GLU A 774 -69.08 -11.47 11.09
N PHE A 775 -68.33 -11.51 12.19
CA PHE A 775 -68.53 -12.50 13.26
C PHE A 775 -69.92 -12.40 13.92
N ARG A 776 -70.46 -11.18 14.12
CA ARG A 776 -71.81 -11.00 14.68
C ARG A 776 -72.91 -11.51 13.77
N LYS A 777 -72.69 -11.48 12.46
CA LYS A 777 -73.66 -11.95 11.45
C LYS A 777 -73.84 -13.47 11.45
N LEU A 778 -72.83 -14.21 11.92
CA LEU A 778 -72.85 -15.67 12.00
C LEU A 778 -73.61 -16.21 13.23
N GLU A 779 -73.72 -15.43 14.30
CA GLU A 779 -74.41 -15.84 15.54
C GLU A 779 -75.94 -15.82 15.38
N GLU A 780 -76.47 -14.84 14.65
CA GLU A 780 -77.89 -14.74 14.30
C GLU A 780 -78.34 -15.87 13.35
N ALA A 781 -77.47 -16.30 12.43
CA ALA A 781 -77.76 -17.39 11.49
C ALA A 781 -77.88 -18.77 12.17
N SER A 782 -77.15 -19.02 13.27
CA SER A 782 -77.19 -20.31 13.98
C SER A 782 -78.48 -20.51 14.79
N GLN A 783 -79.07 -19.46 15.35
CA GLN A 783 -80.36 -19.55 16.05
C GLN A 783 -81.51 -19.76 15.07
N GLN A 784 -81.45 -19.13 13.90
CA GLN A 784 -82.45 -19.30 12.85
C GLN A 784 -82.49 -20.73 12.29
N PHE A 785 -81.32 -21.35 12.06
CA PHE A 785 -81.24 -22.75 11.61
C PHE A 785 -81.83 -23.77 12.61
N GLN A 786 -81.64 -23.57 13.92
CA GLN A 786 -82.24 -24.47 14.93
C GLN A 786 -83.77 -24.38 14.92
N ASN A 787 -84.33 -23.18 14.79
CA ASN A 787 -85.78 -22.98 14.72
C ASN A 787 -86.38 -23.55 13.42
N ASP A 788 -85.69 -23.37 12.28
CA ASP A 788 -86.11 -23.93 11.00
C ASP A 788 -86.08 -25.47 11.02
N SER A 789 -85.06 -26.08 11.64
CA SER A 789 -84.95 -27.53 11.78
C SER A 789 -86.06 -28.13 12.64
N ILE A 790 -86.42 -27.47 13.76
CA ILE A 790 -87.55 -27.90 14.62
C ILE A 790 -88.87 -27.83 13.83
N LYS A 791 -89.07 -26.79 13.02
CA LYS A 791 -90.27 -26.62 12.20
C LYS A 791 -90.43 -27.79 11.21
N VAL A 792 -89.36 -28.16 10.50
CA VAL A 792 -89.38 -29.27 9.55
C VAL A 792 -89.59 -30.62 10.25
N LEU A 793 -88.94 -30.85 11.40
CA LEU A 793 -89.13 -32.10 12.16
C LEU A 793 -90.58 -32.31 12.64
N LYS A 794 -91.28 -31.23 12.99
CA LYS A 794 -92.71 -31.26 13.39
C LYS A 794 -93.68 -31.56 12.24
N GLU A 795 -93.26 -31.37 10.99
CA GLU A 795 -94.11 -31.59 9.80
C GLU A 795 -94.11 -33.06 9.34
N PHE A 796 -93.24 -33.93 9.90
CA PHE A 796 -93.22 -35.35 9.55
C PHE A 796 -94.47 -36.09 10.07
N SER A 797 -95.09 -36.89 9.20
CA SER A 797 -96.18 -37.79 9.59
C SER A 797 -95.66 -38.96 10.44
N ILE A 798 -96.32 -39.27 11.56
CA ILE A 798 -96.01 -40.43 12.42
C ILE A 798 -95.94 -41.73 11.62
N ASN A 799 -96.90 -41.96 10.71
CA ASN A 799 -96.93 -43.17 9.88
C ASN A 799 -95.69 -43.32 9.00
N THR A 800 -95.11 -42.19 8.55
CA THR A 800 -93.87 -42.18 7.78
C THR A 800 -92.70 -42.52 8.68
N VAL A 801 -92.49 -41.75 9.76
CA VAL A 801 -91.33 -41.90 10.66
C VAL A 801 -91.30 -43.25 11.36
N LEU A 802 -92.44 -43.81 11.76
CA LEU A 802 -92.51 -45.11 12.42
C LEU A 802 -92.61 -46.28 11.44
N ASN A 803 -92.72 -46.01 10.12
CA ASN A 803 -92.89 -46.98 9.04
C ASN A 803 -93.97 -48.04 9.36
N ILE A 804 -95.13 -47.58 9.83
CA ILE A 804 -96.28 -48.44 10.12
C ILE A 804 -96.99 -48.69 8.80
N LYS A 805 -96.80 -49.88 8.21
CA LYS A 805 -97.58 -50.30 7.03
C LYS A 805 -99.06 -50.38 7.43
N THR A 806 -99.88 -49.48 6.91
CA THR A 806 -101.30 -49.25 7.24
C THR A 806 -102.27 -50.40 6.92
N ASN A 807 -101.80 -51.65 6.72
CA ASN A 807 -102.65 -52.76 6.27
C ASN A 807 -102.57 -54.06 7.09
N ASN A 808 -102.06 -54.06 8.31
CA ASN A 808 -102.24 -55.20 9.22
C ASN A 808 -103.02 -54.80 10.48
N LYS A 809 -104.19 -55.44 10.66
CA LYS A 809 -105.17 -55.27 11.75
C LYS A 809 -104.70 -55.69 13.16
N ASN A 810 -103.39 -55.76 13.42
CA ASN A 810 -102.86 -55.98 14.76
C ASN A 810 -102.26 -54.67 15.28
N ASN A 811 -102.92 -54.07 16.28
CA ASN A 811 -102.52 -52.85 17.00
C ASN A 811 -101.07 -52.94 17.53
N SER A 812 -100.10 -52.54 16.69
CA SER A 812 -98.75 -52.18 17.10
C SER A 812 -98.78 -50.73 17.59
N VAL A 813 -99.10 -50.52 18.86
CA VAL A 813 -99.06 -49.18 19.45
C VAL A 813 -97.62 -48.91 19.88
N PRO A 814 -96.95 -47.87 19.35
CA PRO A 814 -95.65 -47.44 19.88
C PRO A 814 -95.84 -46.93 21.32
N GLY A 815 -94.82 -47.06 22.16
CA GLY A 815 -94.83 -46.40 23.47
C GLY A 815 -94.79 -44.88 23.31
N GLU A 816 -95.19 -44.15 24.35
CA GLU A 816 -95.17 -42.68 24.39
C GLU A 816 -94.05 -42.17 25.32
N LEU A 817 -93.55 -40.97 25.06
CA LEU A 817 -92.57 -40.28 25.88
C LEU A 817 -93.27 -39.32 26.84
N LYS A 818 -92.99 -39.42 28.14
CA LYS A 818 -93.43 -38.46 29.16
C LYS A 818 -92.26 -37.78 29.85
N ALA A 819 -92.39 -36.47 30.04
CA ALA A 819 -91.53 -35.72 30.95
C ALA A 819 -91.96 -35.99 32.40
N LEU A 820 -90.98 -36.24 33.28
CA LEU A 820 -91.23 -36.57 34.69
C LEU A 820 -91.37 -35.32 35.58
N ASN A 821 -90.73 -34.23 35.20
CA ASN A 821 -90.71 -32.95 35.90
C ASN A 821 -91.18 -31.81 34.96
N GLU A 822 -91.49 -30.62 35.48
CA GLU A 822 -91.85 -29.41 34.70
C GLU A 822 -90.70 -28.85 33.83
N ALA A 823 -89.63 -29.62 33.63
CA ALA A 823 -88.51 -29.21 32.80
C ALA A 823 -88.95 -29.01 31.33
N PRO A 824 -88.45 -27.96 30.66
CA PRO A 824 -88.88 -27.63 29.30
C PRO A 824 -88.34 -28.65 28.29
N TRP A 825 -89.19 -29.62 27.94
CA TRP A 825 -89.00 -30.48 26.78
C TRP A 825 -89.68 -29.88 25.55
N THR A 826 -88.98 -29.90 24.42
CA THR A 826 -89.53 -29.53 23.11
C THR A 826 -90.04 -30.78 22.43
N THR A 827 -91.35 -30.88 22.26
CA THR A 827 -92.00 -31.93 21.47
C THR A 827 -91.62 -31.78 19.99
N LEU A 828 -91.12 -32.85 19.38
CA LEU A 828 -90.72 -32.89 17.97
C LEU A 828 -91.70 -33.70 17.12
N LEU A 829 -92.29 -34.76 17.67
CA LEU A 829 -93.27 -35.61 16.97
C LEU A 829 -94.39 -36.01 17.94
N GLU A 830 -95.64 -35.70 17.58
CA GLU A 830 -96.84 -35.94 18.42
C GLU A 830 -98.07 -36.29 17.55
N GLU A 831 -98.83 -37.30 17.95
CA GLU A 831 -100.16 -37.60 17.39
C GLU A 831 -101.17 -37.80 18.51
N LYS A 832 -102.35 -37.15 18.42
CA LYS A 832 -103.47 -37.36 19.36
C LYS A 832 -103.04 -37.31 20.84
N SER A 833 -102.21 -36.33 21.21
CA SER A 833 -101.68 -36.12 22.57
C SER A 833 -100.65 -37.16 23.05
N GLN A 834 -100.15 -38.03 22.17
CA GLN A 834 -99.05 -38.95 22.45
C GLN A 834 -97.76 -38.42 21.82
N VAL A 835 -96.71 -38.27 22.63
CA VAL A 835 -95.41 -37.76 22.18
C VAL A 835 -94.51 -38.94 21.79
N PHE A 836 -93.99 -38.91 20.56
CA PHE A 836 -93.14 -39.96 20.01
C PHE A 836 -91.68 -39.53 19.89
N ALA A 837 -91.39 -38.23 19.89
CA ALA A 837 -90.03 -37.70 19.98
C ALA A 837 -90.03 -36.35 20.70
N MET A 838 -89.10 -36.17 21.64
CA MET A 838 -88.89 -34.90 22.33
C MET A 838 -87.41 -34.63 22.57
N SER A 839 -87.03 -33.35 22.63
CA SER A 839 -85.66 -32.92 22.91
C SER A 839 -85.60 -31.88 24.00
N ARG A 840 -84.51 -31.88 24.77
CA ARG A 840 -84.25 -30.91 25.84
C ARG A 840 -82.79 -30.49 25.83
N LYS A 841 -82.54 -29.21 26.11
CA LYS A 841 -81.19 -28.73 26.48
C LYS A 841 -80.92 -29.08 27.94
N TYR A 842 -79.80 -29.73 28.21
CA TYR A 842 -79.42 -30.18 29.55
C TYR A 842 -78.01 -29.67 29.85
N ASN A 843 -77.88 -28.72 30.77
CA ASN A 843 -76.66 -27.97 31.03
C ASN A 843 -76.06 -27.41 29.72
N LYS A 844 -74.83 -27.80 29.35
CA LYS A 844 -74.18 -27.36 28.10
C LYS A 844 -74.53 -28.23 26.89
N GLY A 845 -75.18 -29.38 27.10
CA GLY A 845 -75.47 -30.37 26.06
C GLY A 845 -76.95 -30.45 25.71
N GLN A 846 -77.30 -31.50 24.96
CA GLN A 846 -78.65 -31.70 24.45
C GLN A 846 -79.01 -33.18 24.40
N VAL A 847 -80.25 -33.48 24.78
CA VAL A 847 -80.82 -34.83 24.77
C VAL A 847 -81.96 -34.86 23.76
N LEU A 848 -82.01 -35.92 22.96
CA LEU A 848 -83.09 -36.23 22.04
C LEU A 848 -83.57 -37.65 22.35
N ALA A 849 -84.84 -37.78 22.72
CA ALA A 849 -85.49 -39.05 23.00
C ALA A 849 -86.48 -39.36 21.87
N ILE A 850 -86.45 -40.60 21.37
CA ILE A 850 -87.29 -41.05 20.27
C ILE A 850 -87.86 -42.42 20.61
N THR A 851 -89.17 -42.57 20.43
CA THR A 851 -89.88 -43.85 20.51
C THR A 851 -89.70 -44.62 19.19
N HIS A 852 -89.62 -45.94 19.26
CA HIS A 852 -89.39 -46.90 18.18
C HIS A 852 -87.94 -47.03 17.67
N ASP A 853 -87.45 -48.27 17.63
CA ASP A 853 -86.10 -48.65 17.21
C ASP A 853 -85.94 -48.77 15.68
N ALA A 854 -87.00 -49.05 14.93
CA ALA A 854 -86.94 -49.16 13.46
C ALA A 854 -86.56 -47.86 12.72
N ILE A 855 -86.64 -46.68 13.36
CA ILE A 855 -86.17 -45.40 12.78
C ILE A 855 -84.71 -45.52 12.32
N ILE A 856 -83.93 -46.37 12.99
CA ILE A 856 -82.52 -46.56 12.70
C ILE A 856 -82.25 -47.83 11.87
N ARG A 857 -83.23 -48.74 11.77
CA ARG A 857 -83.10 -49.97 10.99
C ARG A 857 -83.48 -49.81 9.50
N ASN A 858 -84.40 -48.90 9.16
CA ASN A 858 -85.08 -48.92 7.85
C ASN A 858 -84.81 -47.68 6.97
N ASN A 859 -84.77 -47.88 5.65
CA ASN A 859 -84.22 -46.90 4.70
C ASN A 859 -85.12 -45.69 4.43
N ASP A 860 -86.43 -45.85 4.59
CA ASP A 860 -87.44 -44.83 4.27
C ASP A 860 -87.43 -43.65 5.26
N ASN A 861 -86.76 -43.80 6.40
CA ASN A 861 -86.73 -42.80 7.48
C ASN A 861 -85.38 -42.06 7.59
N SER A 862 -84.50 -42.27 6.63
CA SER A 862 -83.17 -41.65 6.55
C SER A 862 -83.22 -40.12 6.60
N VAL A 863 -84.26 -39.49 6.03
CA VAL A 863 -84.44 -38.04 6.07
C VAL A 863 -84.71 -37.52 7.49
N PHE A 864 -85.59 -38.18 8.24
CA PHE A 864 -85.87 -37.80 9.63
C PHE A 864 -84.61 -37.95 10.50
N LEU A 865 -83.89 -39.06 10.34
CA LEU A 865 -82.65 -39.32 11.07
C LEU A 865 -81.54 -38.31 10.73
N PHE A 866 -81.38 -37.96 9.45
CA PHE A 866 -80.45 -36.92 9.01
C PHE A 866 -80.76 -35.57 9.65
N LEU A 867 -82.03 -35.16 9.65
CA LEU A 867 -82.47 -33.90 10.24
C LEU A 867 -82.30 -33.89 11.76
N ALA A 868 -82.60 -35.01 12.44
CA ALA A 868 -82.39 -35.16 13.88
C ALA A 868 -80.91 -35.07 14.29
N LEU A 869 -80.01 -35.70 13.53
CA LEU A 869 -78.56 -35.62 13.77
C LEU A 869 -78.00 -34.22 13.50
N ASN A 870 -78.45 -33.55 12.44
CA ASN A 870 -78.06 -32.17 12.16
C ASN A 870 -78.62 -31.20 13.20
N PHE A 871 -79.84 -31.43 13.67
CA PHE A 871 -80.44 -30.67 14.77
C PHE A 871 -79.60 -30.76 16.05
N LEU A 872 -79.12 -31.95 16.42
CA LEU A 872 -78.23 -32.14 17.57
C LEU A 872 -76.82 -31.55 17.34
N ASN A 873 -76.30 -31.62 16.11
CA ASN A 873 -74.93 -31.24 15.82
C ASN A 873 -74.75 -29.72 15.63
N GLY A 874 -75.72 -29.06 14.99
CA GLY A 874 -75.63 -27.67 14.51
C GLY A 874 -74.79 -27.54 13.22
N ILE A 875 -74.85 -26.38 12.56
CA ILE A 875 -74.24 -26.13 11.23
C ILE A 875 -72.72 -26.40 11.22
N ASN A 876 -72.01 -26.09 12.30
CA ASN A 876 -70.54 -26.23 12.42
C ASN A 876 -70.13 -27.30 13.44
N GLY A 877 -71.02 -28.24 13.77
CA GLY A 877 -70.73 -29.27 14.76
C GLY A 877 -69.76 -30.33 14.23
N ASN A 878 -68.78 -30.74 15.05
CA ASN A 878 -67.89 -31.85 14.71
C ASN A 878 -68.70 -33.15 14.53
N LYS A 879 -68.62 -33.74 13.33
CA LYS A 879 -69.47 -34.85 12.86
C LYS A 879 -69.00 -36.22 13.38
N LYS A 880 -68.52 -36.30 14.62
CA LYS A 880 -68.11 -37.56 15.28
C LYS A 880 -69.22 -38.13 16.14
N VAL A 881 -69.65 -39.36 15.82
CA VAL A 881 -70.77 -40.07 16.47
C VAL A 881 -70.30 -41.38 17.07
N LEU A 882 -70.65 -41.65 18.33
CA LEU A 882 -70.49 -42.97 18.93
C LEU A 882 -71.82 -43.71 18.91
N ILE A 883 -71.78 -44.99 18.58
CA ILE A 883 -72.95 -45.87 18.59
C ILE A 883 -72.70 -46.96 19.61
N SER A 884 -73.60 -47.15 20.57
CA SER A 884 -73.45 -48.16 21.62
C SER A 884 -74.10 -49.49 21.24
N SER A 885 -73.41 -50.36 20.46
CA SER A 885 -73.94 -51.68 20.08
C SER A 885 -74.17 -52.63 21.25
N GLY A 886 -73.39 -52.52 22.34
CA GLY A 886 -73.53 -53.40 23.52
C GLY A 886 -74.88 -53.25 24.24
N HIS A 887 -75.56 -52.13 24.00
CA HIS A 887 -76.88 -51.80 24.52
C HIS A 887 -77.90 -51.65 23.37
N CYS A 888 -77.61 -52.16 22.17
CA CYS A 888 -78.49 -52.07 21.01
C CYS A 888 -78.59 -53.41 20.31
N GLU A 889 -79.76 -54.02 20.32
CA GLU A 889 -79.93 -55.35 19.74
C GLU A 889 -79.77 -55.40 18.19
N PHE A 890 -79.71 -54.25 17.47
CA PHE A 890 -79.81 -54.24 16.00
C PHE A 890 -79.11 -53.09 15.24
N PHE A 891 -78.02 -52.52 15.76
CA PHE A 891 -77.43 -51.29 15.18
C PHE A 891 -76.32 -51.47 14.15
N THR A 892 -75.92 -52.69 13.80
CA THR A 892 -74.92 -52.95 12.75
C THR A 892 -75.54 -53.11 11.36
N SER A 893 -76.48 -52.23 10.99
CA SER A 893 -76.93 -52.19 9.59
C SER A 893 -75.87 -51.49 8.75
N GLU A 894 -75.31 -52.16 7.74
CA GLU A 894 -74.40 -51.56 6.74
C GLU A 894 -74.97 -50.26 6.15
N LYS A 895 -76.30 -50.12 6.18
CA LYS A 895 -77.05 -48.99 5.64
C LYS A 895 -76.96 -47.73 6.50
N LEU A 896 -77.03 -47.85 7.83
CA LEU A 896 -76.82 -46.71 8.72
C LEU A 896 -75.37 -46.21 8.61
N ALA A 897 -74.41 -47.14 8.59
CA ALA A 897 -73.00 -46.85 8.37
C ALA A 897 -72.78 -46.11 7.03
N LYS A 898 -73.44 -46.56 5.96
CA LYS A 898 -73.43 -45.90 4.65
C LYS A 898 -74.02 -44.48 4.73
N ASN A 899 -75.20 -44.32 5.32
CA ASN A 899 -75.84 -43.01 5.43
C ASN A 899 -75.00 -42.02 6.26
N LEU A 900 -74.46 -42.43 7.41
CA LEU A 900 -73.58 -41.59 8.22
C LEU A 900 -72.35 -41.16 7.42
N LYS A 901 -71.73 -42.08 6.68
CA LYS A 901 -70.59 -41.77 5.81
C LYS A 901 -70.96 -40.83 4.66
N GLU A 902 -72.12 -41.01 4.02
CA GLU A 902 -72.65 -40.12 2.97
C GLU A 902 -72.97 -38.72 3.52
N TRP A 903 -73.38 -38.63 4.78
CA TRP A 903 -73.61 -37.36 5.49
C TRP A 903 -72.32 -36.77 6.11
N GLU A 904 -71.17 -37.37 5.80
CA GLU A 904 -69.82 -37.03 6.27
C GLU A 904 -69.65 -37.11 7.80
N TYR A 905 -70.42 -37.98 8.46
CA TYR A 905 -70.21 -38.32 9.85
C TYR A 905 -69.16 -39.43 9.98
N GLU A 906 -68.15 -39.17 10.80
CA GLU A 906 -67.26 -40.20 11.33
C GLU A 906 -68.00 -40.91 12.47
N PHE A 907 -68.09 -42.23 12.41
CA PHE A 907 -68.75 -43.00 13.46
C PHE A 907 -67.88 -44.15 13.94
N GLU A 908 -67.98 -44.45 15.23
CA GLU A 908 -67.34 -45.62 15.85
C GLU A 908 -68.39 -46.37 16.68
N ASP A 909 -68.41 -47.69 16.52
CA ASP A 909 -69.25 -48.59 17.30
C ASP A 909 -68.52 -49.03 18.58
N ILE A 910 -69.19 -48.95 19.72
CA ILE A 910 -68.65 -49.31 21.03
C ILE A 910 -69.43 -50.50 21.60
N SER A 911 -68.77 -51.64 21.75
CA SER A 911 -69.27 -52.76 22.56
C SER A 911 -69.15 -52.37 24.05
N ALA A 912 -70.21 -52.57 24.83
CA ALA A 912 -70.31 -52.18 26.25
C ALA A 912 -69.12 -52.68 27.11
N PRO A 913 -68.74 -51.97 28.20
CA PRO A 913 -69.40 -50.80 28.81
C PRO A 913 -68.94 -49.42 28.30
N ILE A 914 -69.83 -48.41 28.38
CA ILE A 914 -69.59 -47.01 27.98
C ILE A 914 -68.67 -46.32 29.00
N ASN A 915 -67.55 -45.76 28.55
CA ASN A 915 -66.57 -45.07 29.41
C ASN A 915 -66.21 -43.65 28.93
N SER A 916 -65.68 -42.85 29.86
CA SER A 916 -65.39 -41.43 29.65
C SER A 916 -64.28 -41.16 28.62
N THR A 917 -63.34 -42.10 28.42
CA THR A 917 -62.26 -41.95 27.43
C THR A 917 -62.81 -41.95 26.00
N LYS A 918 -63.75 -42.84 25.69
CA LYS A 918 -64.39 -42.88 24.37
C LYS A 918 -65.29 -41.67 24.15
N LEU A 919 -66.09 -41.28 25.16
CA LEU A 919 -66.97 -40.12 25.06
C LEU A 919 -66.24 -38.79 24.80
N LYS A 920 -64.97 -38.63 25.20
CA LYS A 920 -64.16 -37.44 24.86
C LYS A 920 -63.89 -37.29 23.36
N GLN A 921 -64.00 -38.35 22.58
CA GLN A 921 -63.64 -38.37 21.16
C GLN A 921 -64.82 -38.07 20.23
N ALA A 922 -66.04 -37.97 20.76
CA ALA A 922 -67.24 -37.70 19.97
C ALA A 922 -68.12 -36.61 20.55
N ASN A 923 -68.98 -36.06 19.70
CA ASN A 923 -69.92 -35.02 20.09
C ASN A 923 -71.33 -35.57 20.32
N ILE A 924 -71.67 -36.68 19.66
CA ILE A 924 -72.99 -37.30 19.75
C ILE A 924 -72.78 -38.77 20.13
N ILE A 925 -73.56 -39.27 21.08
CA ILE A 925 -73.71 -40.70 21.31
C ILE A 925 -75.15 -41.13 21.02
N ILE A 926 -75.29 -42.23 20.28
CA ILE A 926 -76.56 -42.87 19.97
C ILE A 926 -76.68 -44.14 20.81
N ILE A 927 -77.76 -44.23 21.59
CA ILE A 927 -78.07 -45.36 22.45
C ILE A 927 -79.47 -45.85 22.07
N GLY A 928 -79.54 -47.05 21.53
CA GLY A 928 -80.75 -47.74 21.10
C GLY A 928 -81.24 -48.78 22.12
N ASN A 929 -82.22 -49.59 21.70
CA ASN A 929 -82.93 -50.56 22.53
C ASN A 929 -81.99 -51.57 23.24
N ALA A 930 -81.81 -51.36 24.56
CA ALA A 930 -80.95 -52.17 25.42
C ALA A 930 -81.70 -53.36 26.04
N LEU A 931 -81.22 -54.58 25.77
CA LEU A 931 -81.60 -55.78 26.50
C LEU A 931 -80.77 -55.99 27.76
N GLY A 932 -79.56 -55.42 27.81
CA GLY A 932 -78.71 -55.38 28.98
C GLY A 932 -79.07 -54.20 29.89
N ASN A 933 -78.84 -54.36 31.20
CA ASN A 933 -79.02 -53.27 32.15
C ASN A 933 -77.85 -52.26 32.01
N LEU A 934 -78.15 -50.96 31.94
CA LEU A 934 -77.13 -49.90 32.03
C LEU A 934 -76.67 -49.78 33.49
N GLU A 935 -75.38 -49.93 33.73
CA GLU A 935 -74.84 -49.80 35.08
C GLU A 935 -74.85 -48.33 35.55
N ASN A 936 -74.95 -48.11 36.86
CA ASN A 936 -75.02 -46.76 37.44
C ASN A 936 -73.81 -45.88 37.04
N ASP A 937 -72.64 -46.48 36.81
CA ASP A 937 -71.44 -45.75 36.38
C ASP A 937 -71.51 -45.33 34.91
N GLU A 938 -72.14 -46.13 34.04
CA GLU A 938 -72.40 -45.75 32.64
C GLU A 938 -73.39 -44.58 32.59
N LEU A 939 -74.46 -44.64 33.38
CA LEU A 939 -75.48 -43.58 33.48
C LEU A 939 -74.86 -42.24 33.90
N LYS A 940 -74.05 -42.23 34.97
CA LYS A 940 -73.32 -41.03 35.42
C LYS A 940 -72.34 -40.52 34.37
N THR A 941 -71.67 -41.42 33.66
CA THR A 941 -70.72 -41.07 32.61
C THR A 941 -71.41 -40.38 31.43
N ILE A 942 -72.60 -40.85 31.04
CA ILE A 942 -73.41 -40.25 29.98
C ILE A 942 -73.97 -38.89 30.43
N GLU A 943 -74.49 -38.79 31.66
CA GLU A 943 -74.98 -37.53 32.22
C GLU A 943 -73.87 -36.45 32.29
N GLN A 944 -72.67 -36.83 32.71
CA GLN A 944 -71.50 -35.95 32.70
C GLN A 944 -71.09 -35.54 31.29
N PHE A 945 -71.14 -36.45 30.32
CA PHE A 945 -70.87 -36.13 28.92
C PHE A 945 -71.83 -35.08 28.37
N VAL A 946 -73.14 -35.26 28.59
CA VAL A 946 -74.15 -34.26 28.20
C VAL A 946 -73.92 -32.94 28.94
N SER A 947 -73.65 -33.00 30.24
CA SER A 947 -73.42 -31.79 31.05
C SER A 947 -72.24 -30.94 30.56
N ASN A 948 -71.25 -31.58 29.93
CA ASN A 948 -70.05 -30.95 29.38
C ASN A 948 -70.19 -30.51 27.91
N GLY A 949 -71.37 -30.62 27.30
CA GLY A 949 -71.62 -30.18 25.91
C GLY A 949 -71.81 -31.30 24.90
N GLY A 950 -71.72 -32.56 25.34
CA GLY A 950 -72.07 -33.73 24.54
C GLY A 950 -73.57 -33.79 24.23
N LYS A 951 -73.94 -34.52 23.18
CA LYS A 951 -75.34 -34.74 22.80
C LYS A 951 -75.67 -36.22 22.84
N VAL A 952 -76.85 -36.56 23.35
CA VAL A 952 -77.34 -37.95 23.42
C VAL A 952 -78.60 -38.08 22.56
N MET A 953 -78.62 -39.08 21.70
CA MET A 953 -79.83 -39.55 21.02
C MET A 953 -80.22 -40.92 21.59
N ALA A 954 -81.27 -40.94 22.40
CA ALA A 954 -81.82 -42.14 23.03
C ALA A 954 -83.01 -42.65 22.22
N VAL A 955 -82.97 -43.92 21.81
CA VAL A 955 -83.99 -44.54 20.95
C VAL A 955 -84.47 -45.85 21.57
N GLY A 956 -85.79 -46.02 21.77
CA GLY A 956 -86.34 -47.18 22.50
C GLY A 956 -87.83 -47.41 22.25
N LEU A 957 -88.40 -48.51 22.79
CA LEU A 957 -89.79 -48.96 22.62
C LEU A 957 -90.32 -49.10 21.18
N GLY A 958 -90.32 -50.31 20.63
CA GLY A 958 -90.92 -50.64 19.33
C GLY A 958 -91.99 -51.75 19.39
N SER A 959 -92.52 -52.16 18.24
CA SER A 959 -93.51 -53.25 18.11
C SER A 959 -93.06 -54.60 18.71
N SER A 960 -91.75 -54.80 18.91
CA SER A 960 -91.17 -55.97 19.57
C SER A 960 -91.41 -56.04 21.08
N TRP A 961 -91.86 -54.95 21.73
CA TRP A 961 -92.04 -54.92 23.19
C TRP A 961 -92.95 -56.03 23.73
N LYS A 962 -94.07 -56.27 23.03
CA LYS A 962 -95.04 -57.34 23.35
C LYS A 962 -94.46 -58.76 23.21
N TYR A 963 -93.33 -58.94 22.52
CA TYR A 963 -92.69 -60.24 22.34
C TYR A 963 -91.62 -60.53 23.40
N TYR A 964 -91.16 -59.50 24.13
CA TYR A 964 -90.23 -59.70 25.25
C TYR A 964 -90.88 -60.40 26.45
N SER A 965 -92.22 -60.54 26.47
CA SER A 965 -92.93 -61.27 27.53
C SER A 965 -92.96 -62.78 27.37
N ASP A 966 -92.79 -63.33 26.15
CA ASP A 966 -93.25 -64.72 25.90
C ASP A 966 -92.21 -65.73 25.39
N LYS A 967 -90.99 -65.38 24.92
CA LYS A 967 -89.95 -66.40 24.59
C LYS A 967 -88.50 -65.87 24.68
N PRO A 968 -87.54 -66.68 25.20
CA PRO A 968 -86.12 -66.38 25.11
C PRO A 968 -85.58 -66.81 23.73
N GLU A 969 -85.36 -65.86 22.83
CA GLU A 969 -84.56 -66.10 21.63
C GLU A 969 -83.10 -65.65 21.84
N ILE A 970 -82.20 -66.44 21.29
CA ILE A 970 -80.75 -66.41 21.48
C ILE A 970 -80.16 -65.17 20.80
N LEU A 971 -79.40 -64.36 21.54
CA LEU A 971 -78.63 -63.25 20.96
C LEU A 971 -77.61 -63.76 19.92
N PRO A 972 -77.29 -62.97 18.86
CA PRO A 972 -76.34 -63.36 17.80
C PRO A 972 -74.92 -63.70 18.29
N ASN A 973 -74.59 -63.38 19.55
CA ASN A 973 -73.28 -63.62 20.16
C ASN A 973 -73.29 -64.63 21.34
N GLY A 974 -74.35 -65.44 21.48
CA GLY A 974 -74.35 -66.56 22.46
C GLY A 974 -74.30 -66.17 23.94
N GLY A 975 -74.47 -64.88 24.27
CA GLY A 975 -74.64 -64.42 25.65
C GLY A 975 -76.04 -64.79 26.17
N LYS A 976 -76.09 -65.53 27.29
CA LYS A 976 -77.35 -65.79 28.01
C LYS A 976 -77.82 -64.51 28.69
N CYS A 977 -79.09 -64.15 28.51
CA CYS A 977 -79.73 -63.11 29.32
C CYS A 977 -79.83 -63.60 30.77
N ASN A 978 -79.54 -62.73 31.75
CA ASN A 978 -79.60 -63.06 33.17
C ASN A 978 -80.98 -63.64 33.55
N GLN A 979 -80.95 -64.74 34.31
CA GLN A 979 -82.10 -65.57 34.70
C GLN A 979 -82.95 -65.00 35.85
N ASP A 980 -82.83 -63.71 36.17
CA ASP A 980 -83.69 -63.11 37.18
C ASP A 980 -84.98 -62.61 36.51
N GLY A 981 -85.98 -63.49 36.52
CA GLY A 981 -87.33 -63.21 36.03
C GLY A 981 -87.94 -61.98 36.69
N GLN A 982 -87.78 -60.83 36.04
CA GLN A 982 -88.62 -59.67 36.27
C GLN A 982 -89.86 -59.79 35.41
N ASP A 983 -90.98 -59.81 36.11
CA ASP A 983 -92.35 -59.83 35.60
C ASP A 983 -92.52 -58.76 34.51
N THR A 984 -93.02 -59.17 33.36
CA THR A 984 -93.18 -58.39 32.13
C THR A 984 -94.37 -57.42 32.19
N LYS A 985 -94.57 -56.80 33.36
CA LYS A 985 -95.71 -55.92 33.66
C LYS A 985 -95.37 -54.46 33.94
N ASP A 986 -94.10 -54.05 34.01
CA ASP A 986 -93.78 -52.66 34.32
C ASP A 986 -92.83 -52.04 33.29
N ILE A 987 -93.39 -51.28 32.34
CA ILE A 987 -92.61 -50.45 31.41
C ILE A 987 -91.67 -49.50 32.15
N LEU A 988 -91.99 -49.17 33.41
CA LEU A 988 -91.18 -48.33 34.27
C LEU A 988 -89.78 -48.90 34.56
N THR A 989 -89.59 -50.22 34.54
CA THR A 989 -88.29 -50.84 34.84
C THR A 989 -87.40 -51.09 33.61
N TYR A 990 -87.85 -50.67 32.42
CA TYR A 990 -87.08 -50.79 31.17
C TYR A 990 -85.67 -50.19 31.30
N PRO A 991 -84.58 -50.86 30.85
CA PRO A 991 -83.24 -50.31 30.96
C PRO A 991 -83.05 -48.91 30.37
N MET A 992 -83.76 -48.58 29.26
CA MET A 992 -83.69 -47.23 28.69
C MET A 992 -84.43 -46.17 29.52
N ASN A 993 -85.40 -46.56 30.36
CA ASN A 993 -86.01 -45.63 31.31
C ASN A 993 -85.00 -45.19 32.37
N LYS A 994 -84.07 -46.05 32.80
CA LYS A 994 -82.98 -45.64 33.70
C LYS A 994 -82.08 -44.55 33.10
N LEU A 995 -81.88 -44.57 31.78
CA LEU A 995 -81.15 -43.54 31.04
C LEU A 995 -81.96 -42.24 30.92
N LEU A 996 -83.21 -42.34 30.46
CA LEU A 996 -84.04 -41.15 30.27
C LEU A 996 -84.40 -40.46 31.60
N GLU A 997 -84.51 -41.22 32.70
CA GLU A 997 -84.77 -40.68 34.03
C GLU A 997 -83.65 -39.75 34.50
N GLN A 998 -82.39 -39.97 34.08
CA GLN A 998 -81.28 -39.01 34.34
C GLN A 998 -81.54 -37.62 33.73
N PHE A 999 -82.43 -37.55 32.73
CA PHE A 999 -82.77 -36.34 32.00
C PHE A 999 -84.22 -35.89 32.23
N ASP A 1000 -84.89 -36.39 33.27
CA ASP A 1000 -86.29 -36.09 33.62
C ASP A 1000 -87.32 -36.52 32.54
N ALA A 1001 -87.09 -37.66 31.90
CA ALA A 1001 -88.03 -38.26 30.96
C ALA A 1001 -88.15 -39.77 31.18
N ARG A 1002 -89.24 -40.37 30.69
CA ARG A 1002 -89.36 -41.82 30.58
C ARG A 1002 -90.27 -42.20 29.42
N PHE A 1003 -90.15 -43.43 28.98
CA PHE A 1003 -91.11 -44.07 28.12
C PHE A 1003 -92.26 -44.71 28.92
N GLU A 1004 -93.48 -44.59 28.42
CA GLU A 1004 -94.71 -45.15 28.99
C GLU A 1004 -95.54 -45.93 27.95
N SER A 1005 -96.42 -46.81 28.44
CA SER A 1005 -97.33 -47.60 27.61
C SER A 1005 -98.57 -46.78 27.28
N SER A 1006 -98.96 -46.77 26.01
CA SER A 1006 -100.16 -46.09 25.50
C SER A 1006 -101.47 -46.88 25.72
N LEU A 1007 -101.44 -47.95 26.53
CA LEU A 1007 -102.65 -48.63 27.00
C LEU A 1007 -103.30 -47.81 28.12
N ILE A 1008 -104.23 -46.94 27.75
CA ILE A 1008 -105.41 -46.69 28.59
C ILE A 1008 -106.49 -47.67 28.13
N ASN A 1009 -106.72 -48.65 29.01
CA ASN A 1009 -107.63 -49.79 29.02
C ASN A 1009 -107.04 -51.14 28.59
#